data_AF-D1W809-F1
#
_entry.id   AF-D1W809-F1
#
_cell.length_a   1.000
_cell.length_b   1.000
_cell.length_c   1.000
_cell.angle_alpha   90.00
_cell.angle_beta   90.00
_cell.angle_gamma   90.00
#
_symmetry.space_group_name_H-M   'P 1'
#
loop_
_entity.id
_entity.type
_entity.pdbx_description
1 polymer ?
#
loop_
_entity_poly.entity_id
_entity_poly.type
_entity_poly.pdbx_seq_one_letter_code
_entity_poly.pdbx_strand_id
1 'polypeptide(L)'
;MKIKRWLSPTLWGIVLASMVSIPTLGKIVTVDKSISIARKYVNVSLSERHATRASHGTPPYYIYNDRHGRGFVVVAGDDAMGQVLGYSHTGTLDTLRASEELKFLLSAYRDAFHQIQRQPATRATITTMPPNRKEVAPLLTTAWSQDDPYSRLTGYNYTGCVATAVAQIMYYHRWPERGKGSYSYVVRSDNRTMSVDFSQSVYQWDKMLPKYNTRMVLANAEACDAVALLMRDVGVSVNMQYTPTSSGAQTFMAAKALKTYFNYSTSMLNKSDEGAAAFTQILRKEIENGFPVYISGSVKSGGSGHAWVVDGVDKDNLFHMNFGWGGGGNGYFSVTALNLSTTGQEFGGKPLSFNKQVQIVLVHPNKPGSAPIDAELADDAPNLCFNSEGNMTVVGNTPTNKQQPMTVSYHHFKNQADGTFAGDIGLGVYNEQGKQVKVVPSAWHDKGGYTAERGKYNGGVLQSGQLIDDACTFTVNLEGLADGRYYLLPVCASLKDKDTYGAWCKMKTAPRICFQVQGNGVRLFEKPDDKAPFALASHPYTLKPCTAGNKATLCLSIRKLTGTPFDGTVRVSLVDDENRVVAMGQTAEAVDFEMFAETEVRVDMHLPDNLQSKEYKLKVEVIKEYDADNIATVGMVHGNEPSTVQVEAAKPSDKLFVKLQGMVQDNSESTISPMNVDLSGNPLLKIGVVMTLAPQATYNGKLTLCLIDTKTQRRISLGSSAQKQYNLSGGGDDEIFVTGWLRNKDSLPVINNRTYRLALMGVVDGMECDLWNENCAPFEVSFTNSIYNNYPDETTHIDTTQGSLRMMRSGNWIDVQGEDMAHVQVFALNGTLIAASDAHGQHTVRLHVPAAQVVVVRVKTLHGSTLTKKLR
;
A
#
# COMPACT_ATOMS: atom_id res chain seq x y z
N MET A 1 -21.51 65.79 -21.66
CA MET A 1 -22.31 66.40 -22.75
C MET A 1 -21.88 65.75 -24.07
N LYS A 2 -22.84 65.46 -24.95
CA LYS A 2 -22.77 64.59 -26.14
C LYS A 2 -21.62 64.90 -27.10
N ILE A 3 -21.13 63.87 -27.81
CA ILE A 3 -21.12 63.80 -29.29
C ILE A 3 -21.07 62.31 -29.72
N LYS A 4 -22.03 61.92 -30.57
CA LYS A 4 -22.01 60.74 -31.46
C LYS A 4 -21.60 61.22 -32.87
N ARG A 5 -20.78 60.46 -33.60
CA ARG A 5 -20.83 60.21 -35.08
C ARG A 5 -19.64 59.34 -35.48
N TRP A 6 -19.86 58.06 -35.84
CA TRP A 6 -20.08 57.48 -37.18
C TRP A 6 -18.79 57.21 -38.01
N LEU A 7 -18.42 55.91 -38.06
CA LEU A 7 -18.08 55.04 -39.21
C LEU A 7 -16.97 55.43 -40.24
N SER A 8 -15.83 54.69 -40.13
CA SER A 8 -15.05 53.85 -41.11
C SER A 8 -14.78 54.27 -42.58
N PRO A 9 -13.83 53.66 -43.35
CA PRO A 9 -12.87 52.56 -43.04
C PRO A 9 -11.41 52.73 -43.55
N THR A 10 -10.61 51.66 -43.37
CA THR A 10 -9.30 51.27 -43.98
C THR A 10 -8.04 51.66 -43.18
N LEU A 11 -7.00 50.83 -42.99
CA LEU A 11 -6.62 49.51 -43.51
C LEU A 11 -5.57 48.89 -42.53
N TRP A 12 -5.65 47.57 -42.29
CA TRP A 12 -4.55 46.65 -41.93
C TRP A 12 -3.77 46.84 -40.60
N GLY A 13 -3.95 45.87 -39.70
CA GLY A 13 -3.07 45.61 -38.55
C GLY A 13 -3.10 44.13 -38.18
N ILE A 14 -1.97 43.46 -38.39
CA ILE A 14 -1.68 42.07 -38.02
C ILE A 14 -1.81 41.94 -36.49
N VAL A 15 -2.70 41.05 -36.02
CA VAL A 15 -2.80 40.68 -34.60
C VAL A 15 -1.77 39.59 -34.32
N LEU A 16 -0.70 39.94 -33.61
CA LEU A 16 0.06 38.99 -32.80
C LEU A 16 -0.85 38.56 -31.64
N ALA A 17 -1.36 37.33 -31.69
CA ALA A 17 -1.96 36.69 -30.54
C ALA A 17 -0.83 36.22 -29.61
N SER A 18 -0.52 37.01 -28.59
CA SER A 18 0.17 36.53 -27.40
C SER A 18 -0.75 35.53 -26.71
N MET A 19 -0.50 34.24 -26.90
CA MET A 19 -1.09 33.20 -26.06
C MET A 19 -0.51 33.36 -24.65
N VAL A 20 -1.25 34.06 -23.79
CA VAL A 20 -1.09 33.94 -22.34
C VAL A 20 -1.47 32.50 -22.00
N SER A 21 -0.47 31.67 -21.75
CA SER A 21 -0.66 30.32 -21.22
C SER A 21 -1.32 30.44 -19.84
N ILE A 22 -2.62 30.18 -19.80
CA ILE A 22 -3.34 29.97 -18.54
C ILE A 22 -2.74 28.70 -17.91
N PRO A 23 -2.30 28.72 -16.65
CA PRO A 23 -1.84 27.51 -15.96
C PRO A 23 -2.97 26.47 -16.01
N THR A 24 -2.67 25.28 -16.54
CA THR A 24 -3.63 24.19 -16.62
C THR A 24 -4.03 23.77 -15.22
N LEU A 25 -5.31 23.99 -14.86
CA LEU A 25 -5.94 23.30 -13.73
C LEU A 25 -5.67 21.79 -13.85
N GLY A 26 -5.48 21.11 -12.72
CA GLY A 26 -5.51 19.65 -12.66
C GLY A 26 -6.70 19.14 -13.49
N LYS A 27 -6.45 18.18 -14.39
CA LYS A 27 -7.47 17.74 -15.33
C LYS A 27 -8.55 16.99 -14.55
N ILE A 28 -9.69 17.65 -14.38
CA ILE A 28 -10.94 17.00 -13.99
C ILE A 28 -11.08 15.66 -14.74
N VAL A 29 -11.23 14.59 -13.98
CA VAL A 29 -11.38 13.25 -14.53
C VAL A 29 -12.77 13.15 -15.15
N THR A 30 -12.83 12.91 -16.46
CA THR A 30 -14.10 12.72 -17.15
C THR A 30 -14.73 11.37 -16.79
N VAL A 31 -16.04 11.24 -16.97
CA VAL A 31 -16.77 9.97 -16.75
C VAL A 31 -16.18 8.82 -17.57
N ASP A 32 -15.79 9.07 -18.82
CA ASP A 32 -15.19 8.03 -19.68
C ASP A 32 -13.80 7.61 -19.17
N LYS A 33 -13.00 8.59 -18.71
CA LYS A 33 -11.70 8.30 -18.10
C LYS A 33 -11.87 7.52 -16.80
N SER A 34 -12.83 7.87 -15.95
CA SER A 34 -13.05 7.15 -14.69
C SER A 34 -13.56 5.72 -14.91
N ILE A 35 -14.41 5.47 -15.90
CA ILE A 35 -14.79 4.11 -16.31
C ILE A 35 -13.56 3.32 -16.81
N SER A 36 -12.67 3.95 -17.59
CA SER A 36 -11.45 3.29 -18.07
C SER A 36 -10.52 2.88 -16.93
N ILE A 37 -10.41 3.70 -15.88
CA ILE A 37 -9.64 3.39 -14.67
C ILE A 37 -10.34 2.27 -13.89
N ALA A 38 -11.66 2.38 -13.70
CA ALA A 38 -12.45 1.42 -12.92
C ALA A 38 -12.40 0.00 -13.48
N ARG A 39 -12.39 -0.14 -14.81
CA ARG A 39 -12.30 -1.44 -15.51
C ARG A 39 -11.02 -2.21 -15.25
N LYS A 40 -9.98 -1.57 -14.69
CA LYS A 40 -8.77 -2.24 -14.21
C LYS A 40 -8.99 -3.02 -12.91
N TYR A 41 -10.05 -2.71 -12.16
CA TYR A 41 -10.32 -3.25 -10.83
C TYR A 41 -11.62 -4.06 -10.76
N VAL A 42 -12.68 -3.62 -11.45
CA VAL A 42 -14.02 -4.23 -11.40
C VAL A 42 -14.69 -4.27 -12.76
N ASN A 43 -15.64 -5.19 -12.94
CA ASN A 43 -16.44 -5.28 -14.17
C ASN A 43 -17.65 -4.34 -14.12
N VAL A 44 -17.52 -3.17 -14.77
CA VAL A 44 -18.53 -2.11 -14.81
C VAL A 44 -19.50 -2.30 -15.99
N SER A 45 -20.81 -2.17 -15.77
CA SER A 45 -21.82 -2.22 -16.83
C SER A 45 -21.84 -0.93 -17.65
N LEU A 46 -22.02 -1.03 -18.98
CA LEU A 46 -22.18 0.14 -19.86
C LEU A 46 -23.45 0.97 -19.55
N SER A 47 -24.43 0.38 -18.86
CA SER A 47 -25.64 1.08 -18.39
C SER A 47 -25.40 1.96 -17.14
N GLU A 48 -24.24 1.86 -16.49
CA GLU A 48 -23.86 2.61 -15.28
C GLU A 48 -23.19 3.96 -15.60
N ARG A 49 -23.57 4.62 -16.69
CA ARG A 49 -23.23 6.05 -16.94
C ARG A 49 -23.76 6.99 -15.85
N HIS A 50 -24.58 6.49 -14.94
CA HIS A 50 -25.11 7.23 -13.79
C HIS A 50 -24.20 7.10 -12.57
N ALA A 51 -22.95 7.57 -12.65
CA ALA A 51 -22.21 7.88 -11.44
C ALA A 51 -22.92 9.07 -10.74
N THR A 52 -23.17 8.90 -9.44
CA THR A 52 -23.75 9.87 -8.48
C THR A 52 -24.08 11.27 -9.04
N ARG A 53 -25.37 11.54 -9.23
CA ARG A 53 -25.91 12.87 -9.59
C ARG A 53 -25.53 13.90 -8.51
N ALA A 54 -24.48 14.67 -8.74
CA ALA A 54 -24.39 16.02 -8.19
C ALA A 54 -25.13 16.94 -9.17
N SER A 55 -26.25 17.52 -8.72
CA SER A 55 -26.89 18.62 -9.44
C SER A 55 -25.92 19.81 -9.45
N HIS A 56 -25.40 20.14 -10.63
CA HIS A 56 -24.47 21.25 -10.91
C HIS A 56 -23.07 21.15 -10.26
N GLY A 57 -22.18 20.39 -10.89
CA GLY A 57 -20.73 20.44 -10.64
C GLY A 57 -19.98 19.15 -11.05
N THR A 58 -18.67 19.25 -11.20
CA THR A 58 -17.78 18.08 -11.35
C THR A 58 -17.79 17.26 -10.05
N PRO A 59 -18.00 15.93 -10.09
CA PRO A 59 -18.03 15.11 -8.88
C PRO A 59 -16.62 14.94 -8.30
N PRO A 60 -16.48 14.89 -6.97
CA PRO A 60 -15.18 14.74 -6.30
C PRO A 60 -14.53 13.36 -6.50
N TYR A 61 -15.34 12.35 -6.80
CA TYR A 61 -14.93 10.98 -7.11
C TYR A 61 -16.10 10.21 -7.73
N TYR A 62 -15.77 9.07 -8.33
CA TYR A 62 -16.70 8.12 -8.95
C TYR A 62 -16.60 6.77 -8.23
N ILE A 63 -17.74 6.18 -7.86
CA ILE A 63 -17.79 4.85 -7.23
C ILE A 63 -18.40 3.87 -8.22
N TYR A 64 -17.70 2.77 -8.47
CA TYR A 64 -18.18 1.67 -9.29
C TYR A 64 -18.15 0.37 -8.49
N ASN A 65 -19.28 -0.33 -8.44
CA ASN A 65 -19.36 -1.68 -7.90
C ASN A 65 -19.18 -2.69 -9.04
N ASP A 66 -18.55 -3.84 -8.75
CA ASP A 66 -18.51 -4.95 -9.69
C ASP A 66 -19.95 -5.43 -9.94
N ARG A 67 -20.31 -5.66 -11.21
CA ARG A 67 -21.67 -6.11 -11.60
C ARG A 67 -22.14 -7.39 -10.90
N HIS A 68 -21.19 -8.22 -10.43
CA HIS A 68 -21.47 -9.47 -9.72
C HIS A 68 -21.33 -9.35 -8.20
N GLY A 69 -21.17 -8.12 -7.67
CA GLY A 69 -21.06 -7.84 -6.24
C GLY A 69 -19.74 -8.28 -5.60
N ARG A 70 -18.67 -8.42 -6.39
CA ARG A 70 -17.38 -8.97 -5.95
C ARG A 70 -16.32 -7.91 -5.68
N GLY A 71 -16.66 -6.64 -5.67
CA GLY A 71 -15.70 -5.60 -5.36
C GLY A 71 -16.24 -4.22 -5.67
N PHE A 72 -15.42 -3.22 -5.39
CA PHE A 72 -15.69 -1.84 -5.77
C PHE A 72 -14.39 -1.10 -6.07
N VAL A 73 -14.50 0.03 -6.75
CA VAL A 73 -13.41 0.99 -6.94
C VAL A 73 -13.95 2.42 -6.83
N VAL A 74 -13.17 3.26 -6.16
CA VAL A 74 -13.38 4.69 -5.97
C VAL A 74 -12.30 5.42 -6.77
N VAL A 75 -12.70 6.00 -7.91
CA VAL A 75 -11.82 6.74 -8.81
C VAL A 75 -11.90 8.22 -8.48
N ALA A 76 -10.77 8.93 -8.43
CA ALA A 76 -10.77 10.36 -8.12
C ALA A 76 -11.48 11.21 -9.19
N GLY A 77 -12.04 12.34 -8.76
CA GLY A 77 -12.62 13.36 -9.65
C GLY A 77 -11.58 14.33 -10.21
N ASP A 78 -10.40 14.38 -9.61
CA ASP A 78 -9.24 15.15 -10.07
C ASP A 78 -7.99 14.27 -9.95
N ASP A 79 -7.20 14.18 -11.02
CA ASP A 79 -5.98 13.36 -11.03
C ASP A 79 -4.93 13.85 -10.00
N ALA A 80 -5.01 15.10 -9.54
CA ALA A 80 -4.15 15.64 -8.48
C ALA A 80 -4.36 14.96 -7.11
N MET A 81 -5.41 14.15 -6.96
CA MET A 81 -5.65 13.29 -5.79
C MET A 81 -5.13 11.85 -5.97
N GLY A 82 -4.48 11.56 -7.11
CA GLY A 82 -4.20 10.20 -7.57
C GLY A 82 -5.35 9.60 -8.37
N GLN A 83 -5.09 8.54 -9.16
CA GLN A 83 -6.14 7.94 -10.02
C GLN A 83 -7.19 7.15 -9.22
N VAL A 84 -6.76 6.40 -8.20
CA VAL A 84 -7.63 5.51 -7.40
C VAL A 84 -7.52 5.91 -5.93
N LEU A 85 -8.65 6.26 -5.33
CA LEU A 85 -8.77 6.65 -3.92
C LEU A 85 -9.06 5.44 -3.02
N GLY A 86 -9.62 4.38 -3.60
CA GLY A 86 -9.73 3.10 -2.93
C GLY A 86 -10.33 2.01 -3.82
N TYR A 87 -10.12 0.76 -3.46
CA TYR A 87 -10.73 -0.40 -4.12
C TYR A 87 -10.85 -1.58 -3.16
N SER A 88 -11.68 -2.54 -3.53
CA SER A 88 -11.74 -3.85 -2.89
C SER A 88 -12.00 -4.94 -3.91
N HIS A 89 -11.36 -6.09 -3.73
CA HIS A 89 -11.61 -7.30 -4.51
C HIS A 89 -12.74 -8.16 -3.93
N THR A 90 -13.47 -7.65 -2.92
CA THR A 90 -14.61 -8.34 -2.31
C THR A 90 -15.69 -7.34 -1.90
N GLY A 91 -16.94 -7.81 -1.82
CA GLY A 91 -18.06 -7.03 -1.32
C GLY A 91 -18.49 -5.89 -2.27
N THR A 92 -19.37 -5.02 -1.78
CA THR A 92 -19.83 -3.83 -2.50
C THR A 92 -19.76 -2.62 -1.59
N LEU A 93 -19.65 -1.44 -2.19
CA LEU A 93 -19.75 -0.16 -1.51
C LEU A 93 -21.14 0.42 -1.78
N ASP A 94 -22.01 0.32 -0.76
CA ASP A 94 -23.29 1.02 -0.69
C ASP A 94 -23.14 2.26 0.20
N THR A 95 -23.15 3.45 -0.40
CA THR A 95 -22.97 4.71 0.34
C THR A 95 -24.12 5.05 1.28
N LEU A 96 -25.32 4.50 1.07
CA LEU A 96 -26.48 4.70 1.95
C LEU A 96 -26.36 3.90 3.25
N ARG A 97 -25.67 2.77 3.19
CA ARG A 97 -25.44 1.86 4.33
C ARG A 97 -23.98 1.83 4.79
N ALA A 98 -23.14 2.70 4.24
CA ALA A 98 -21.74 2.81 4.61
C ALA A 98 -21.60 3.12 6.10
N SER A 99 -20.54 2.57 6.69
CA SER A 99 -20.12 2.92 8.04
C SER A 99 -19.80 4.40 8.15
N GLU A 100 -19.90 4.94 9.36
CA GLU A 100 -19.55 6.35 9.60
C GLU A 100 -18.05 6.60 9.37
N GLU A 101 -17.20 5.59 9.63
CA GLU A 101 -15.77 5.57 9.31
C GLU A 101 -15.53 5.75 7.79
N LEU A 102 -16.23 4.98 6.96
CA LEU A 102 -16.10 5.07 5.51
C LEU A 102 -16.68 6.39 4.99
N LYS A 103 -17.81 6.86 5.54
CA LYS A 103 -18.38 8.17 5.20
C LYS A 103 -17.41 9.30 5.55
N PHE A 104 -16.73 9.21 6.69
CA PHE A 104 -15.70 10.17 7.08
C PHE A 104 -14.58 10.23 6.03
N LEU A 105 -14.06 9.07 5.64
CA LEU A 105 -13.00 8.94 4.63
C LEU A 105 -13.43 9.49 3.27
N LEU A 106 -14.59 9.07 2.76
CA LEU A 106 -15.15 9.57 1.50
C LEU A 106 -15.40 11.08 1.55
N SER A 107 -15.91 11.60 2.67
CA SER A 107 -16.05 13.04 2.83
C SER A 107 -14.69 13.73 2.86
N ALA A 108 -13.63 13.10 3.38
CA ALA A 108 -12.30 13.70 3.42
C ALA A 108 -11.72 13.85 2.00
N TYR A 109 -11.94 12.86 1.14
CA TYR A 109 -11.61 12.99 -0.29
C TYR A 109 -12.42 14.09 -0.98
N ARG A 110 -13.71 14.24 -0.65
CA ARG A 110 -14.50 15.37 -1.17
C ARG A 110 -13.95 16.72 -0.74
N ASP A 111 -13.54 16.85 0.52
CA ASP A 111 -12.94 18.08 1.03
C ASP A 111 -11.62 18.35 0.30
N ALA A 112 -10.82 17.30 0.06
CA ALA A 112 -9.59 17.37 -0.72
C ALA A 112 -9.79 17.85 -2.16
N PHE A 113 -10.76 17.26 -2.85
CA PHE A 113 -11.16 17.72 -4.17
C PHE A 113 -11.52 19.20 -4.17
N HIS A 114 -12.40 19.64 -3.27
CA HIS A 114 -12.82 21.05 -3.23
C HIS A 114 -11.68 22.01 -2.89
N GLN A 115 -10.70 21.58 -2.09
CA GLN A 115 -9.53 22.39 -1.79
C GLN A 115 -8.65 22.57 -3.04
N ILE A 116 -8.36 21.49 -3.76
CA ILE A 116 -7.63 21.54 -5.03
C ILE A 116 -8.33 22.49 -6.02
N GLN A 117 -9.67 22.42 -6.11
CA GLN A 117 -10.43 23.30 -6.99
C GLN A 117 -10.40 24.79 -6.58
N ARG A 118 -10.29 25.10 -5.27
CA ARG A 118 -10.23 26.48 -4.76
C ARG A 118 -8.82 27.06 -4.78
N GLN A 119 -7.83 26.21 -4.58
CA GLN A 119 -6.41 26.56 -4.50
C GLN A 119 -5.63 25.54 -5.35
N PRO A 120 -5.49 25.76 -6.66
CA PRO A 120 -4.84 24.81 -7.58
C PRO A 120 -3.37 24.47 -7.24
N ALA A 121 -2.72 25.30 -6.42
CA ALA A 121 -1.39 25.05 -5.85
C ALA A 121 -1.40 23.98 -4.72
N THR A 122 -2.58 23.63 -4.19
CA THR A 122 -2.74 22.55 -3.19
C THR A 122 -2.86 21.23 -3.94
N ARG A 123 -2.02 20.24 -3.64
CA ARG A 123 -2.06 18.93 -4.31
C ARG A 123 -1.92 17.80 -3.28
N ALA A 124 -2.37 16.61 -3.65
CA ALA A 124 -2.00 15.44 -2.85
C ALA A 124 -0.52 15.14 -3.05
N THR A 125 0.24 14.88 -1.99
CA THR A 125 1.58 14.29 -2.13
C THR A 125 1.40 12.88 -2.68
N ILE A 126 1.47 12.72 -4.00
CA ILE A 126 1.35 11.41 -4.68
C ILE A 126 2.68 10.67 -4.47
N THR A 127 2.86 10.07 -3.30
CA THR A 127 4.00 9.21 -2.99
C THR A 127 3.82 7.87 -3.71
N THR A 128 4.27 7.78 -4.96
CA THR A 128 4.19 6.55 -5.75
C THR A 128 5.55 5.83 -5.74
N MET A 129 5.64 4.80 -4.89
CA MET A 129 6.88 4.12 -4.46
C MET A 129 7.33 2.96 -5.39
N PRO A 130 8.51 2.33 -5.14
CA PRO A 130 9.12 1.29 -5.97
C PRO A 130 8.35 -0.02 -6.16
N PRO A 131 8.46 -0.65 -7.35
CA PRO A 131 7.73 -1.85 -7.76
C PRO A 131 8.15 -3.11 -7.00
N ASN A 132 9.20 -3.04 -6.18
CA ASN A 132 9.75 -4.19 -5.46
C ASN A 132 9.53 -4.14 -3.94
N ARG A 133 8.60 -3.32 -3.44
CA ARG A 133 8.21 -3.40 -2.02
C ARG A 133 7.21 -4.53 -1.79
N LYS A 134 7.37 -5.19 -0.65
CA LYS A 134 6.52 -6.29 -0.19
C LYS A 134 5.09 -5.78 -0.01
N GLU A 135 4.17 -6.26 -0.84
CA GLU A 135 2.74 -6.15 -0.55
C GLU A 135 2.42 -6.99 0.68
N VAL A 136 1.56 -6.45 1.55
CA VAL A 136 1.08 -7.16 2.74
C VAL A 136 -0.43 -7.27 2.59
N ALA A 137 -0.88 -8.49 2.30
CA ALA A 137 -2.31 -8.83 2.33
C ALA A 137 -2.89 -8.54 3.73
N PRO A 138 -4.23 -8.36 3.86
CA PRO A 138 -4.86 -8.02 5.13
C PRO A 138 -4.46 -9.00 6.24
N LEU A 139 -3.87 -8.47 7.31
CA LEU A 139 -3.38 -9.21 8.47
C LEU A 139 -4.56 -9.72 9.32
N LEU A 140 -5.64 -8.94 9.45
CA LEU A 140 -6.81 -9.36 10.17
C LEU A 140 -7.63 -10.32 9.32
N THR A 141 -8.03 -11.43 9.93
CA THR A 141 -9.05 -12.33 9.37
C THR A 141 -10.46 -11.94 9.80
N THR A 142 -10.59 -11.00 10.73
CA THR A 142 -11.88 -10.64 11.34
C THR A 142 -12.70 -9.75 10.42
N ALA A 143 -13.99 -10.04 10.33
CA ALA A 143 -15.00 -9.15 9.78
C ALA A 143 -16.04 -8.88 10.88
N TRP A 144 -15.57 -8.33 12.01
CA TRP A 144 -16.40 -8.06 13.17
C TRP A 144 -17.26 -6.81 12.97
N SER A 145 -18.33 -6.72 13.76
CA SER A 145 -19.30 -5.61 13.73
C SER A 145 -19.52 -5.09 15.15
N GLN A 146 -20.37 -4.08 15.28
CA GLN A 146 -20.69 -3.47 16.57
C GLN A 146 -21.99 -4.01 17.19
N ASP A 147 -22.87 -4.58 16.38
CA ASP A 147 -24.18 -5.06 16.77
C ASP A 147 -24.14 -6.48 17.38
N ASP A 148 -25.29 -7.11 17.49
CA ASP A 148 -25.42 -8.47 17.98
C ASP A 148 -24.64 -9.48 17.08
N PRO A 149 -23.84 -10.42 17.62
CA PRO A 149 -23.72 -10.81 19.03
C PRO A 149 -22.65 -10.03 19.81
N TYR A 150 -21.87 -9.17 19.15
CA TYR A 150 -20.71 -8.47 19.73
C TYR A 150 -21.12 -7.60 20.94
N SER A 151 -22.29 -6.97 20.89
CA SER A 151 -22.79 -6.08 21.93
C SER A 151 -23.59 -6.76 23.05
N ARG A 152 -23.87 -8.07 22.98
CA ARG A 152 -24.82 -8.75 23.89
C ARG A 152 -24.51 -8.59 25.38
N LEU A 153 -23.23 -8.52 25.75
CA LEU A 153 -22.79 -8.37 27.15
C LEU A 153 -22.55 -6.91 27.57
N THR A 154 -22.69 -5.94 26.66
CA THR A 154 -22.61 -4.50 27.03
C THR A 154 -23.92 -4.01 27.65
N GLY A 155 -25.04 -4.65 27.32
CA GLY A 155 -26.38 -4.18 27.66
C GLY A 155 -26.89 -3.03 26.79
N TYR A 156 -26.26 -2.80 25.64
CA TYR A 156 -26.63 -1.81 24.62
C TYR A 156 -26.55 -2.44 23.23
N ASN A 157 -27.12 -1.77 22.21
CA ASN A 157 -27.18 -2.31 20.86
C ASN A 157 -25.83 -2.33 20.13
N TYR A 158 -24.91 -1.43 20.50
CA TYR A 158 -23.63 -1.25 19.80
C TYR A 158 -22.45 -1.29 20.79
N THR A 159 -21.35 -1.91 20.38
CA THR A 159 -20.10 -1.94 21.16
C THR A 159 -19.34 -0.62 21.12
N GLY A 160 -19.43 0.11 20.01
CA GLY A 160 -18.63 1.29 19.68
C GLY A 160 -17.44 0.95 18.77
N CYS A 161 -17.11 1.88 17.86
CA CYS A 161 -16.04 1.69 16.86
C CYS A 161 -14.67 1.49 17.52
N VAL A 162 -14.37 2.24 18.59
CA VAL A 162 -13.14 2.11 19.37
C VAL A 162 -12.99 0.71 19.96
N ALA A 163 -14.05 0.18 20.58
CA ALA A 163 -14.01 -1.15 21.17
C ALA A 163 -13.82 -2.23 20.10
N THR A 164 -14.51 -2.09 18.97
CA THR A 164 -14.39 -3.04 17.85
C THR A 164 -13.00 -3.03 17.22
N ALA A 165 -12.41 -1.85 17.00
CA ALA A 165 -11.06 -1.74 16.45
C ALA A 165 -10.02 -2.38 17.39
N VAL A 166 -10.07 -2.04 18.68
CA VAL A 166 -9.16 -2.61 19.70
C VAL A 166 -9.34 -4.13 19.82
N ALA A 167 -10.59 -4.62 19.87
CA ALA A 167 -10.88 -6.05 19.98
C ALA A 167 -10.35 -6.86 18.78
N GLN A 168 -10.47 -6.33 17.56
CA GLN A 168 -9.92 -6.99 16.36
C GLN A 168 -8.39 -7.09 16.41
N ILE A 169 -7.69 -6.04 16.86
CA ILE A 169 -6.23 -6.05 17.05
C ILE A 169 -5.83 -7.07 18.14
N MET A 170 -6.55 -7.11 19.26
CA MET A 170 -6.30 -8.07 20.33
C MET A 170 -6.51 -9.52 19.86
N TYR A 171 -7.55 -9.78 19.07
CA TYR A 171 -7.82 -11.10 18.48
C TYR A 171 -6.71 -11.53 17.51
N TYR A 172 -6.22 -10.61 16.67
CA TYR A 172 -5.09 -10.88 15.77
C TYR A 172 -3.85 -11.36 16.55
N HIS A 173 -3.51 -10.65 17.64
CA HIS A 173 -2.37 -11.04 18.46
C HIS A 173 -2.64 -12.22 19.41
N ARG A 174 -3.92 -12.56 19.63
CA ARG A 174 -4.41 -13.51 20.65
C ARG A 174 -3.79 -13.21 22.01
N TRP A 175 -3.91 -11.96 22.45
CA TRP A 175 -3.26 -11.45 23.65
C TRP A 175 -4.11 -10.39 24.35
N PRO A 176 -4.10 -10.34 25.70
CA PRO A 176 -3.53 -11.32 26.63
C PRO A 176 -4.43 -12.54 26.83
N GLU A 177 -4.01 -13.57 27.56
CA GLU A 177 -4.94 -14.64 28.00
C GLU A 177 -5.96 -14.10 29.01
N ARG A 178 -5.52 -13.15 29.85
CA ARG A 178 -6.31 -12.57 30.94
C ARG A 178 -5.99 -11.08 31.10
N GLY A 179 -7.01 -10.27 31.33
CA GLY A 179 -6.85 -8.85 31.64
C GLY A 179 -6.24 -8.61 33.03
N LYS A 180 -6.03 -7.34 33.39
CA LYS A 180 -5.50 -6.93 34.69
C LYS A 180 -6.28 -5.75 35.26
N GLY A 181 -6.39 -5.71 36.58
CA GLY A 181 -7.06 -4.63 37.30
C GLY A 181 -8.56 -4.57 37.03
N SER A 182 -9.18 -3.48 37.46
CA SER A 182 -10.61 -3.24 37.32
C SER A 182 -10.87 -1.78 36.98
N TYR A 183 -12.00 -1.49 36.34
CA TYR A 183 -12.43 -0.12 36.07
C TYR A 183 -13.94 0.02 36.18
N SER A 184 -14.38 1.18 36.68
CA SER A 184 -15.79 1.51 36.85
C SER A 184 -16.04 2.97 36.47
N TYR A 185 -17.15 3.24 35.80
CA TYR A 185 -17.59 4.60 35.45
C TYR A 185 -19.11 4.64 35.28
N VAL A 186 -19.65 5.85 35.14
CA VAL A 186 -21.09 6.08 34.91
C VAL A 186 -21.32 6.50 33.46
N VAL A 187 -22.22 5.80 32.77
CA VAL A 187 -22.71 6.17 31.44
C VAL A 187 -23.60 7.39 31.56
N ARG A 188 -23.27 8.48 30.86
CA ARG A 188 -23.94 9.77 31.04
C ARG A 188 -25.39 9.80 30.53
N SER A 189 -25.75 8.97 29.56
CA SER A 189 -27.08 9.04 28.93
C SER A 189 -28.20 8.50 29.81
N ASP A 190 -27.91 7.54 30.68
CA ASP A 190 -28.89 6.81 31.50
C ASP A 190 -28.47 6.62 32.96
N ASN A 191 -27.33 7.21 33.36
CA ASN A 191 -26.73 7.10 34.69
C ASN A 191 -26.43 5.65 35.14
N ARG A 192 -26.30 4.70 34.21
CA ARG A 192 -25.93 3.32 34.53
C ARG A 192 -24.45 3.26 34.91
N THR A 193 -24.15 2.56 36.01
CA THR A 193 -22.77 2.24 36.37
C THR A 193 -22.30 1.00 35.60
N MET A 194 -21.19 1.14 34.89
CA MET A 194 -20.50 0.04 34.22
C MET A 194 -19.24 -0.28 35.00
N SER A 195 -19.06 -1.54 35.38
CA SER A 195 -17.92 -2.00 36.18
C SER A 195 -17.47 -3.39 35.74
N VAL A 196 -16.17 -3.55 35.53
CA VAL A 196 -15.55 -4.83 35.17
C VAL A 196 -14.24 -4.99 35.96
N ASP A 197 -14.05 -6.18 36.54
CA ASP A 197 -12.74 -6.64 37.00
C ASP A 197 -12.10 -7.49 35.89
N PHE A 198 -11.21 -6.88 35.13
CA PHE A 198 -10.54 -7.52 33.99
C PHE A 198 -9.63 -8.67 34.42
N SER A 199 -9.21 -8.73 35.69
CA SER A 199 -8.43 -9.85 36.22
C SER A 199 -9.23 -11.17 36.29
N GLN A 200 -10.56 -11.09 36.25
CA GLN A 200 -11.45 -12.25 36.20
C GLN A 200 -11.80 -12.67 34.76
N SER A 201 -11.46 -11.85 33.77
CA SER A 201 -11.79 -12.12 32.37
C SER A 201 -10.70 -12.95 31.69
N VAL A 202 -11.05 -14.17 31.28
CA VAL A 202 -10.21 -15.07 30.47
C VAL A 202 -10.70 -15.04 29.04
N TYR A 203 -9.84 -14.62 28.11
CA TYR A 203 -10.18 -14.47 26.70
C TYR A 203 -9.95 -15.78 25.95
N GLN A 204 -11.03 -16.46 25.60
CA GLN A 204 -11.02 -17.74 24.88
C GLN A 204 -10.82 -17.51 23.37
N TRP A 205 -9.61 -17.13 22.98
CA TRP A 205 -9.26 -16.75 21.61
C TRP A 205 -9.61 -17.81 20.55
N ASP A 206 -9.53 -19.09 20.90
CA ASP A 206 -9.85 -20.24 20.06
C ASP A 206 -11.36 -20.40 19.78
N LYS A 207 -12.20 -19.90 20.68
CA LYS A 207 -13.67 -19.92 20.55
C LYS A 207 -14.19 -18.75 19.73
N MET A 208 -13.43 -17.66 19.65
CA MET A 208 -13.82 -16.47 18.88
C MET A 208 -13.64 -16.74 17.37
N LEU A 209 -14.70 -16.51 16.61
CA LEU A 209 -14.74 -16.74 15.17
C LEU A 209 -14.32 -15.48 14.39
N PRO A 210 -13.71 -15.62 13.20
CA PRO A 210 -13.36 -14.46 12.37
C PRO A 210 -14.59 -13.69 11.88
N LYS A 211 -15.74 -14.35 11.73
CA LYS A 211 -16.99 -13.72 11.30
C LYS A 211 -18.19 -14.42 11.93
N TYR A 212 -19.19 -13.64 12.29
CA TYR A 212 -20.48 -14.13 12.80
C TYR A 212 -21.57 -13.82 11.78
N ASN A 213 -22.43 -14.80 11.53
CA ASN A 213 -23.66 -14.64 10.75
C ASN A 213 -24.84 -15.21 11.54
N THR A 214 -26.06 -14.90 11.12
CA THR A 214 -27.28 -15.30 11.84
C THR A 214 -27.34 -16.79 12.15
N ARG A 215 -26.91 -17.67 11.23
CA ARG A 215 -26.90 -19.12 11.45
C ARG A 215 -25.89 -19.53 12.51
N MET A 216 -24.68 -18.97 12.48
CA MET A 216 -23.63 -19.26 13.46
C MET A 216 -24.01 -18.76 14.85
N VAL A 217 -24.62 -17.57 14.92
CA VAL A 217 -25.11 -16.98 16.17
C VAL A 217 -26.16 -17.87 16.84
N LEU A 218 -27.05 -18.48 16.08
CA LEU A 218 -28.06 -19.41 16.60
C LEU A 218 -27.47 -20.77 17.02
N ALA A 219 -26.35 -21.19 16.42
CA ALA A 219 -25.78 -22.52 16.61
C ALA A 219 -24.63 -22.58 17.62
N ASN A 220 -24.01 -21.45 17.98
CA ASN A 220 -22.79 -21.42 18.77
C ASN A 220 -22.80 -20.29 19.81
N ALA A 221 -23.51 -20.53 20.93
CA ALA A 221 -23.60 -19.59 22.04
C ALA A 221 -22.23 -19.30 22.67
N GLU A 222 -21.37 -20.32 22.86
CA GLU A 222 -20.02 -20.14 23.42
C GLU A 222 -19.18 -19.15 22.60
N ALA A 223 -19.19 -19.26 21.27
CA ALA A 223 -18.46 -18.34 20.42
C ALA A 223 -19.02 -16.91 20.51
N CYS A 224 -20.33 -16.76 20.68
CA CYS A 224 -20.97 -15.44 20.86
C CYS A 224 -20.57 -14.82 22.20
N ASP A 225 -20.61 -15.59 23.28
CA ASP A 225 -20.25 -15.13 24.62
C ASP A 225 -18.77 -14.77 24.69
N ALA A 226 -17.90 -15.54 24.03
CA ALA A 226 -16.47 -15.25 23.98
C ALA A 226 -16.18 -13.88 23.34
N VAL A 227 -16.74 -13.58 22.17
CA VAL A 227 -16.51 -12.28 21.51
C VAL A 227 -17.21 -11.14 22.26
N ALA A 228 -18.40 -11.38 22.81
CA ALA A 228 -19.13 -10.37 23.58
C ALA A 228 -18.42 -10.01 24.89
N LEU A 229 -17.75 -10.98 25.54
CA LEU A 229 -16.94 -10.76 26.74
C LEU A 229 -15.79 -9.79 26.43
N LEU A 230 -15.05 -10.05 25.36
CA LEU A 230 -13.96 -9.18 24.90
C LEU A 230 -14.49 -7.76 24.60
N MET A 231 -15.57 -7.66 23.84
CA MET A 231 -16.16 -6.37 23.46
C MET A 231 -16.64 -5.54 24.66
N ARG A 232 -17.29 -6.19 25.64
CA ARG A 232 -17.70 -5.56 26.89
C ARG A 232 -16.50 -5.03 27.67
N ASP A 233 -15.49 -5.87 27.85
CA ASP A 233 -14.32 -5.51 28.65
C ASP A 233 -13.54 -4.36 28.01
N VAL A 234 -13.30 -4.44 26.70
CA VAL A 234 -12.67 -3.35 25.96
C VAL A 234 -13.52 -2.08 26.07
N GLY A 235 -14.83 -2.16 25.87
CA GLY A 235 -15.74 -1.02 26.01
C GLY A 235 -15.66 -0.36 27.39
N VAL A 236 -15.69 -1.15 28.46
CA VAL A 236 -15.57 -0.62 29.83
C VAL A 236 -14.20 0.01 30.07
N SER A 237 -13.13 -0.63 29.59
CA SER A 237 -11.75 -0.16 29.77
C SER A 237 -11.47 1.21 29.14
N VAL A 238 -12.21 1.59 28.10
CA VAL A 238 -12.06 2.87 27.38
C VAL A 238 -13.08 3.93 27.81
N ASN A 239 -13.83 3.70 28.90
CA ASN A 239 -14.86 4.63 29.39
C ASN A 239 -15.93 4.92 28.30
N MET A 240 -16.39 3.86 27.62
CA MET A 240 -17.32 3.96 26.50
C MET A 240 -18.63 4.65 26.90
N GLN A 241 -18.98 5.74 26.23
CA GLN A 241 -20.26 6.39 26.42
C GLN A 241 -21.29 5.73 25.51
N TYR A 242 -22.04 4.78 26.08
CA TYR A 242 -23.12 4.07 25.39
C TYR A 242 -24.37 4.93 25.28
N THR A 243 -25.12 4.75 24.20
CA THR A 243 -26.48 5.26 24.00
C THR A 243 -27.30 4.18 23.27
N PRO A 244 -28.64 4.28 23.20
CA PRO A 244 -29.45 3.31 22.47
C PRO A 244 -29.12 3.18 20.97
N THR A 245 -28.54 4.21 20.36
CA THR A 245 -28.32 4.30 18.91
C THR A 245 -26.85 4.42 18.49
N SER A 246 -25.92 4.66 19.41
CA SER A 246 -24.50 4.86 19.13
C SER A 246 -23.63 4.66 20.37
N SER A 247 -22.32 4.48 20.21
CA SER A 247 -21.38 4.38 21.33
C SER A 247 -20.03 4.97 20.95
N GLY A 248 -19.45 5.79 21.83
CA GLY A 248 -18.22 6.53 21.54
C GLY A 248 -17.22 6.58 22.69
N ALA A 249 -15.94 6.57 22.34
CA ALA A 249 -14.80 6.75 23.25
C ALA A 249 -13.71 7.57 22.55
N GLN A 250 -12.72 8.05 23.31
CA GLN A 250 -11.61 8.86 22.78
C GLN A 250 -10.40 7.97 22.46
N THR A 251 -9.66 8.28 21.39
CA THR A 251 -8.49 7.51 20.93
C THR A 251 -7.43 7.32 22.03
N PHE A 252 -7.13 8.35 22.83
CA PHE A 252 -6.17 8.21 23.93
C PHE A 252 -6.63 7.22 25.02
N MET A 253 -7.94 7.00 25.19
CA MET A 253 -8.45 6.00 26.12
C MET A 253 -8.17 4.58 25.61
N ALA A 254 -8.19 4.36 24.30
CA ALA A 254 -7.80 3.08 23.70
C ALA A 254 -6.32 2.75 24.00
N ALA A 255 -5.42 3.71 23.72
CA ALA A 255 -3.99 3.56 24.01
C ALA A 255 -3.76 3.28 25.51
N LYS A 256 -4.37 4.09 26.39
CA LYS A 256 -4.27 3.92 27.84
C LYS A 256 -4.79 2.56 28.31
N ALA A 257 -5.94 2.11 27.80
CA ALA A 257 -6.55 0.84 28.20
C ALA A 257 -5.71 -0.36 27.80
N LEU A 258 -5.22 -0.38 26.56
CA LEU A 258 -4.29 -1.40 26.05
C LEU A 258 -3.05 -1.55 26.94
N LYS A 259 -2.47 -0.42 27.35
CA LYS A 259 -1.31 -0.39 28.26
C LYS A 259 -1.66 -0.84 29.68
N THR A 260 -2.75 -0.33 30.24
CA THR A 260 -3.07 -0.49 31.67
C THR A 260 -3.68 -1.87 31.98
N TYR A 261 -4.63 -2.33 31.16
CA TYR A 261 -5.47 -3.49 31.47
C TYR A 261 -5.15 -4.71 30.60
N PHE A 262 -4.56 -4.53 29.42
CA PHE A 262 -4.36 -5.62 28.44
C PHE A 262 -2.90 -5.95 28.14
N ASN A 263 -1.95 -5.31 28.82
CA ASN A 263 -0.52 -5.61 28.72
C ASN A 263 0.06 -5.45 27.30
N TYR A 264 -0.22 -4.29 26.70
CA TYR A 264 0.40 -3.83 25.45
C TYR A 264 1.35 -2.65 25.69
N SER A 265 2.27 -2.44 24.77
CA SER A 265 2.93 -1.16 24.55
C SER A 265 2.17 -0.40 23.47
N THR A 266 1.95 0.89 23.68
CA THR A 266 1.23 1.76 22.74
C THR A 266 2.01 3.02 22.45
N SER A 267 1.79 3.59 21.26
CA SER A 267 2.18 4.96 20.95
C SER A 267 1.12 5.66 20.12
N MET A 268 0.72 6.88 20.50
CA MET A 268 -0.21 7.70 19.73
C MET A 268 0.52 8.75 18.90
N LEU A 269 0.29 8.73 17.58
CA LEU A 269 0.92 9.65 16.63
C LEU A 269 -0.13 10.43 15.84
N ASN A 270 0.13 11.72 15.63
CA ASN A 270 -0.72 12.58 14.81
C ASN A 270 -0.10 12.75 13.43
N LYS A 271 -0.93 12.62 12.40
CA LYS A 271 -0.51 12.87 11.02
C LYS A 271 0.06 14.28 10.82
N SER A 272 -0.54 15.29 11.45
CA SER A 272 -0.07 16.68 11.36
C SER A 272 1.32 16.88 11.95
N ASP A 273 1.70 16.02 12.90
CA ASP A 273 2.98 16.15 13.58
C ASP A 273 4.11 15.42 12.86
N GLU A 274 3.81 14.25 12.29
CA GLU A 274 4.80 13.48 11.54
C GLU A 274 5.07 14.02 10.14
N GLY A 275 4.08 14.67 9.52
CA GLY A 275 4.14 14.99 8.09
C GLY A 275 3.66 13.82 7.22
N ALA A 276 3.31 14.12 5.97
CA ALA A 276 2.63 13.18 5.07
C ALA A 276 3.51 11.96 4.74
N ALA A 277 4.77 12.23 4.40
CA ALA A 277 5.72 11.20 3.99
C ALA A 277 6.08 10.27 5.16
N ALA A 278 6.47 10.84 6.31
CA ALA A 278 6.86 10.05 7.48
C ALA A 278 5.68 9.25 8.04
N PHE A 279 4.49 9.84 8.13
CA PHE A 279 3.28 9.13 8.58
C PHE A 279 2.98 7.90 7.73
N THR A 280 3.10 8.02 6.41
CA THR A 280 2.89 6.90 5.46
C THR A 280 3.96 5.81 5.63
N GLN A 281 5.22 6.21 5.87
CA GLN A 281 6.31 5.27 6.13
C GLN A 281 6.14 4.52 7.46
N ILE A 282 5.71 5.21 8.52
CA ILE A 282 5.41 4.61 9.82
C ILE A 282 4.32 3.56 9.66
N LEU A 283 3.18 3.91 9.04
CA LEU A 283 2.09 2.96 8.77
C LEU A 283 2.59 1.73 8.01
N ARG A 284 3.33 1.92 6.91
CA ARG A 284 3.86 0.82 6.12
C ARG A 284 4.79 -0.09 6.95
N LYS A 285 5.71 0.49 7.71
CA LYS A 285 6.68 -0.26 8.51
C LYS A 285 6.00 -1.16 9.54
N GLU A 286 4.97 -0.64 10.22
CA GLU A 286 4.18 -1.42 11.18
C GLU A 286 3.51 -2.62 10.51
N ILE A 287 2.85 -2.41 9.37
CA ILE A 287 2.19 -3.46 8.61
C ILE A 287 3.19 -4.50 8.07
N GLU A 288 4.34 -4.05 7.54
CA GLU A 288 5.41 -4.93 7.05
C GLU A 288 6.03 -5.79 8.17
N ASN A 289 6.04 -5.27 9.39
CA ASN A 289 6.47 -5.95 10.61
C ASN A 289 5.36 -6.81 11.26
N GLY A 290 4.16 -6.83 10.70
CA GLY A 290 3.05 -7.66 11.19
C GLY A 290 2.30 -7.06 12.39
N PHE A 291 2.27 -5.73 12.52
CA PHE A 291 1.50 -5.02 13.54
C PHE A 291 0.36 -4.23 12.88
N PRO A 292 -0.91 -4.68 13.02
CA PRO A 292 -2.07 -3.89 12.61
C PRO A 292 -2.15 -2.59 13.41
N VAL A 293 -2.49 -1.50 12.74
CA VAL A 293 -2.48 -0.16 13.34
C VAL A 293 -3.90 0.30 13.60
N TYR A 294 -4.19 0.71 14.83
CA TYR A 294 -5.43 1.43 15.12
C TYR A 294 -5.34 2.82 14.47
N ILE A 295 -6.37 3.23 13.76
CA ILE A 295 -6.45 4.56 13.14
C ILE A 295 -7.78 5.20 13.48
N SER A 296 -7.76 6.51 13.64
CA SER A 296 -8.97 7.30 13.89
C SER A 296 -8.96 8.61 13.12
N GLY A 297 -10.17 9.07 12.80
CA GLY A 297 -10.41 10.32 12.11
C GLY A 297 -11.47 11.15 12.82
N SER A 298 -11.28 12.46 12.94
CA SER A 298 -12.26 13.37 13.53
C SER A 298 -12.35 14.68 12.75
N VAL A 299 -13.52 15.33 12.75
CA VAL A 299 -13.73 16.61 12.06
C VAL A 299 -13.06 17.82 12.74
N LYS A 300 -12.58 17.64 13.98
CA LYS A 300 -11.77 18.59 14.75
C LYS A 300 -11.24 17.88 16.00
N SER A 301 -10.20 18.44 16.62
CA SER A 301 -9.68 17.96 17.91
C SER A 301 -10.78 17.86 18.95
N GLY A 302 -10.89 16.70 19.60
CA GLY A 302 -11.91 16.39 20.59
C GLY A 302 -13.35 16.29 20.08
N GLY A 303 -13.58 16.34 18.76
CA GLY A 303 -14.89 16.16 18.14
C GLY A 303 -15.32 14.69 18.03
N SER A 304 -16.54 14.44 17.53
CA SER A 304 -17.00 13.09 17.17
C SER A 304 -16.02 12.49 16.16
N GLY A 305 -15.43 11.36 16.54
CA GLY A 305 -14.42 10.65 15.74
C GLY A 305 -14.87 9.25 15.39
N HIS A 306 -14.22 8.68 14.38
CA HIS A 306 -14.44 7.34 13.88
C HIS A 306 -13.14 6.56 14.01
N ALA A 307 -13.21 5.28 14.36
CA ALA A 307 -12.06 4.44 14.63
C ALA A 307 -12.14 3.13 13.85
N TRP A 308 -11.04 2.71 13.26
CA TRP A 308 -10.93 1.48 12.48
C TRP A 308 -9.50 0.94 12.51
N VAL A 309 -9.23 -0.14 11.78
CA VAL A 309 -7.90 -0.78 11.74
C VAL A 309 -7.31 -0.69 10.35
N VAL A 310 -6.03 -0.31 10.26
CA VAL A 310 -5.19 -0.53 9.08
C VAL A 310 -4.47 -1.87 9.26
N ASP A 311 -4.61 -2.77 8.29
CA ASP A 311 -4.08 -4.12 8.42
C ASP A 311 -3.46 -4.68 7.14
N GLY A 312 -3.27 -3.89 6.10
CA GLY A 312 -2.63 -4.33 4.87
C GLY A 312 -2.13 -3.15 4.04
N VAL A 313 -1.28 -3.42 3.05
CA VAL A 313 -0.79 -2.40 2.13
C VAL A 313 -0.45 -3.01 0.78
N ASP A 314 -0.87 -2.36 -0.31
CA ASP A 314 -0.55 -2.78 -1.67
C ASP A 314 0.74 -2.14 -2.21
N LYS A 315 1.11 -2.49 -3.45
CA LYS A 315 2.30 -1.95 -4.13
C LYS A 315 2.23 -0.44 -4.38
N ASP A 316 1.04 0.15 -4.38
CA ASP A 316 0.80 1.56 -4.69
C ASP A 316 0.52 2.40 -3.42
N ASN A 317 0.83 1.87 -2.21
CA ASN A 317 0.61 2.55 -0.91
C ASN A 317 -0.87 2.80 -0.57
N LEU A 318 -1.80 2.05 -1.17
CA LEU A 318 -3.14 2.00 -0.62
C LEU A 318 -3.14 1.04 0.56
N PHE A 319 -3.73 1.48 1.66
CA PHE A 319 -3.75 0.77 2.93
C PHE A 319 -5.09 0.07 3.10
N HIS A 320 -5.07 -1.22 3.43
CA HIS A 320 -6.29 -1.96 3.70
C HIS A 320 -6.91 -1.49 5.01
N MET A 321 -8.19 -1.10 4.95
CA MET A 321 -8.97 -0.57 6.06
C MET A 321 -10.04 -1.59 6.44
N ASN A 322 -10.02 -2.02 7.70
CA ASN A 322 -11.10 -2.78 8.32
C ASN A 322 -11.95 -1.87 9.20
N PHE A 323 -13.12 -1.49 8.70
CA PHE A 323 -14.00 -0.52 9.36
C PHE A 323 -14.79 -1.06 10.55
N GLY A 324 -14.75 -2.37 10.82
CA GLY A 324 -15.48 -2.94 11.96
C GLY A 324 -17.00 -2.95 11.78
N TRP A 325 -17.47 -3.16 10.55
CA TRP A 325 -18.90 -3.24 10.18
C TRP A 325 -19.19 -4.49 9.34
N GLY A 326 -18.78 -5.66 9.83
CA GLY A 326 -19.10 -6.95 9.19
C GLY A 326 -18.37 -7.21 7.87
N GLY A 327 -17.35 -6.39 7.55
CA GLY A 327 -16.65 -6.36 6.27
C GLY A 327 -17.23 -5.38 5.24
N GLY A 328 -18.32 -4.68 5.58
CA GLY A 328 -18.94 -3.69 4.70
C GLY A 328 -17.99 -2.54 4.40
N GLY A 329 -17.65 -2.35 3.11
CA GLY A 329 -16.78 -1.27 2.66
C GLY A 329 -15.29 -1.48 2.92
N ASN A 330 -14.86 -2.59 3.53
CA ASN A 330 -13.44 -2.91 3.72
C ASN A 330 -12.72 -2.97 2.37
N GLY A 331 -11.50 -2.46 2.32
CA GLY A 331 -10.73 -2.36 1.09
C GLY A 331 -9.46 -1.55 1.27
N TYR A 332 -8.68 -1.42 0.19
CA TYR A 332 -7.48 -0.61 0.14
C TYR A 332 -7.84 0.84 -0.17
N PHE A 333 -7.38 1.79 0.65
CA PHE A 333 -7.67 3.22 0.49
C PHE A 333 -6.41 4.09 0.58
N SER A 334 -6.41 5.20 -0.14
CA SER A 334 -5.32 6.16 -0.15
C SER A 334 -5.31 7.03 1.11
N VAL A 335 -4.30 6.85 1.96
CA VAL A 335 -4.03 7.82 3.06
C VAL A 335 -3.39 9.09 2.50
N THR A 336 -2.68 9.01 1.36
CA THR A 336 -2.01 10.14 0.72
C THR A 336 -2.98 11.14 0.07
N ALA A 337 -4.12 10.69 -0.44
CA ALA A 337 -5.16 11.59 -0.95
C ALA A 337 -5.86 12.39 0.16
N LEU A 338 -5.61 12.05 1.43
CA LEU A 338 -5.98 12.87 2.59
C LEU A 338 -4.92 13.95 2.90
N ASN A 339 -3.82 13.99 2.15
CA ASN A 339 -2.66 14.85 2.39
C ASN A 339 -2.69 16.00 1.38
N LEU A 340 -3.49 17.02 1.67
CA LEU A 340 -3.41 18.26 0.91
C LEU A 340 -2.23 19.05 1.45
N SER A 341 -1.17 19.18 0.65
CA SER A 341 -0.05 20.04 0.99
C SER A 341 -0.39 21.48 0.64
N THR A 342 -0.03 22.39 1.53
CA THR A 342 0.13 23.83 1.25
C THR A 342 0.95 24.34 2.41
N THR A 343 2.25 24.45 2.22
CA THR A 343 3.14 25.20 3.11
C THR A 343 3.36 26.58 2.49
N GLY A 344 2.38 27.46 2.64
CA GLY A 344 2.51 28.89 2.32
C GLY A 344 2.98 29.68 3.55
N GLN A 345 3.67 30.80 3.33
CA GLN A 345 4.03 31.73 4.42
C GLN A 345 2.79 32.25 5.17
N GLU A 346 1.61 32.24 4.53
CA GLU A 346 0.35 32.66 5.13
C GLU A 346 -0.12 31.77 6.29
N PHE A 347 0.49 30.60 6.50
CA PHE A 347 0.15 29.64 7.56
C PHE A 347 1.31 29.32 8.51
N GLY A 348 2.36 30.15 8.51
CA GLY A 348 3.52 29.95 9.39
C GLY A 348 4.24 28.61 9.17
N GLY A 349 4.26 28.13 7.92
CA GLY A 349 4.92 26.87 7.54
C GLY A 349 4.18 25.59 7.98
N LYS A 350 2.92 25.69 8.43
CA LYS A 350 2.10 24.51 8.75
C LYS A 350 1.35 24.02 7.50
N PRO A 351 1.31 22.71 7.23
CA PRO A 351 0.41 22.14 6.23
C PRO A 351 -1.04 22.52 6.54
N LEU A 352 -1.81 22.92 5.52
CA LEU A 352 -3.26 23.13 5.67
C LEU A 352 -3.99 21.79 5.88
N SER A 353 -3.97 21.26 7.10
CA SER A 353 -4.92 20.21 7.49
C SER A 353 -6.22 20.87 7.98
N PHE A 354 -6.98 21.50 7.09
CA PHE A 354 -8.30 21.99 7.45
C PHE A 354 -9.25 20.80 7.69
N ASN A 355 -9.79 20.77 8.91
CA ASN A 355 -11.01 20.10 9.36
C ASN A 355 -11.03 18.57 9.45
N LYS A 356 -9.97 17.81 9.16
CA LYS A 356 -9.94 16.37 9.49
C LYS A 356 -8.62 15.93 10.08
N GLN A 357 -8.63 15.67 11.39
CA GLN A 357 -7.49 15.09 12.09
C GLN A 357 -7.46 13.59 11.87
N VAL A 358 -6.27 13.06 11.60
CA VAL A 358 -6.02 11.63 11.52
C VAL A 358 -4.94 11.29 12.55
N GLN A 359 -5.25 10.32 13.40
CA GLN A 359 -4.36 9.83 14.45
C GLN A 359 -4.22 8.32 14.33
N ILE A 360 -3.04 7.79 14.64
CA ILE A 360 -2.81 6.36 14.75
C ILE A 360 -2.39 6.00 16.16
N VAL A 361 -2.67 4.76 16.56
CA VAL A 361 -2.08 4.16 17.75
C VAL A 361 -1.33 2.91 17.29
N LEU A 362 -0.02 2.90 17.50
CA LEU A 362 0.83 1.72 17.36
C LEU A 362 0.55 0.79 18.52
N VAL A 363 0.35 -0.50 18.26
CA VAL A 363 -0.11 -1.47 19.28
C VAL A 363 0.76 -2.73 19.25
N HIS A 364 1.67 -2.85 20.21
CA HIS A 364 2.58 -3.99 20.31
C HIS A 364 2.27 -4.82 21.56
N PRO A 365 1.92 -6.11 21.45
CA PRO A 365 1.66 -6.95 22.63
C PRO A 365 2.96 -7.19 23.41
N ASN A 366 2.93 -7.06 24.73
CA ASN A 366 4.07 -7.41 25.59
C ASN A 366 4.13 -8.94 25.81
N LYS A 367 4.11 -9.72 24.72
CA LYS A 367 4.24 -11.18 24.72
C LYS A 367 5.65 -11.60 24.27
N PRO A 368 6.13 -12.80 24.66
CA PRO A 368 7.44 -13.30 24.22
C PRO A 368 7.58 -13.28 22.70
N GLY A 369 8.69 -12.74 22.20
CA GLY A 369 9.01 -12.68 20.77
C GLY A 369 8.40 -11.50 20.00
N SER A 370 7.62 -10.63 20.65
CA SER A 370 7.13 -9.39 20.02
C SER A 370 8.20 -8.30 20.04
N ALA A 371 8.42 -7.66 18.89
CA ALA A 371 9.29 -6.50 18.80
C ALA A 371 8.71 -5.32 19.60
N PRO A 372 9.52 -4.49 20.27
CA PRO A 372 9.05 -3.26 20.91
C PRO A 372 8.70 -2.19 19.85
N ILE A 373 7.92 -1.19 20.26
CA ILE A 373 7.77 0.06 19.49
C ILE A 373 9.14 0.75 19.45
N ASP A 374 9.51 1.29 18.29
CA ASP A 374 10.76 2.04 18.15
C ASP A 374 10.82 3.19 19.17
N ALA A 375 11.96 3.39 19.82
CA ALA A 375 12.12 4.41 20.86
C ALA A 375 11.85 5.85 20.34
N GLU A 376 12.10 6.11 19.06
CA GLU A 376 11.81 7.40 18.40
C GLU A 376 10.30 7.65 18.25
N LEU A 377 9.50 6.59 18.28
CA LEU A 377 8.05 6.63 18.16
C LEU A 377 7.35 6.39 19.50
N ALA A 378 8.06 6.28 20.63
CA ALA A 378 7.41 6.04 21.93
C ALA A 378 6.57 7.26 22.39
N ASP A 379 5.52 7.03 23.18
CA ASP A 379 4.63 8.09 23.71
C ASP A 379 5.39 9.20 24.47
N ASP A 380 6.51 8.85 25.12
CA ASP A 380 7.35 9.75 25.91
C ASP A 380 8.64 10.17 25.19
N ALA A 381 8.72 9.90 23.89
CA ALA A 381 9.80 10.39 23.04
C ALA A 381 9.74 11.92 22.93
N PRO A 382 10.89 12.61 22.96
CA PRO A 382 10.92 14.05 22.76
C PRO A 382 10.44 14.42 21.35
N ASN A 383 9.63 15.48 21.25
CA ASN A 383 9.02 15.91 20.01
C ASN A 383 9.48 17.32 19.62
N LEU A 384 10.75 17.42 19.21
CA LEU A 384 11.31 18.64 18.64
C LEU A 384 11.29 18.57 17.11
N CYS A 385 10.99 19.67 16.43
CA CYS A 385 10.97 19.73 14.97
C CYS A 385 11.52 21.04 14.42
N PHE A 386 12.01 21.04 13.18
CA PHE A 386 12.42 22.26 12.48
C PHE A 386 11.26 22.89 11.71
N ASN A 387 11.34 24.20 11.50
CA ASN A 387 10.43 24.96 10.65
C ASN A 387 11.06 25.25 9.27
N SER A 388 10.38 26.03 8.43
CA SER A 388 10.84 26.39 7.08
C SER A 388 12.13 27.23 7.03
N GLU A 389 12.54 27.82 8.15
CA GLU A 389 13.80 28.56 8.30
C GLU A 389 14.92 27.70 8.91
N GLY A 390 14.60 26.43 9.19
CA GLY A 390 15.54 25.42 9.64
C GLY A 390 16.75 25.32 8.73
N ASN A 391 17.94 25.26 9.31
CA ASN A 391 19.16 25.06 8.55
C ASN A 391 20.21 24.30 9.37
N MET A 392 21.15 23.68 8.66
CA MET A 392 22.30 22.98 9.23
C MET A 392 23.50 23.19 8.32
N THR A 393 24.61 23.66 8.89
CA THR A 393 25.80 24.05 8.13
C THR A 393 27.07 23.56 8.79
N VAL A 394 28.11 23.29 7.98
CA VAL A 394 29.47 23.10 8.49
C VAL A 394 30.06 24.46 8.80
N VAL A 395 30.58 24.63 10.01
CA VAL A 395 31.23 25.86 10.46
C VAL A 395 32.72 25.78 10.14
N GLY A 396 33.24 26.77 9.40
CA GLY A 396 34.63 26.78 8.96
C GLY A 396 34.89 25.89 7.74
N ASN A 397 36.05 25.25 7.71
CA ASN A 397 36.46 24.42 6.58
C ASN A 397 35.85 23.01 6.65
N THR A 398 35.40 22.51 5.50
CA THR A 398 34.96 21.11 5.36
C THR A 398 36.13 20.16 5.62
N PRO A 399 35.99 19.16 6.50
CA PRO A 399 37.05 18.20 6.76
C PRO A 399 37.30 17.33 5.53
N THR A 400 38.58 17.10 5.24
CA THR A 400 39.04 16.26 4.12
C THR A 400 39.61 14.92 4.59
N ASN A 401 39.86 14.80 5.90
CA ASN A 401 40.37 13.59 6.53
C ASN A 401 39.81 13.42 7.95
N LYS A 402 39.98 12.22 8.52
CA LYS A 402 39.42 11.87 9.83
C LYS A 402 40.01 12.63 11.01
N GLN A 403 41.23 13.15 10.91
CA GLN A 403 41.89 13.92 11.98
C GLN A 403 41.31 15.34 12.10
N GLN A 404 40.66 15.83 11.06
CA GLN A 404 39.97 17.12 11.09
C GLN A 404 38.58 16.94 11.68
N PRO A 405 38.27 17.54 12.84
CA PRO A 405 36.92 17.47 13.39
C PRO A 405 35.94 18.22 12.47
N MET A 406 34.69 17.78 12.48
CA MET A 406 33.61 18.49 11.78
C MET A 406 32.82 19.31 12.79
N THR A 407 32.88 20.63 12.68
CA THR A 407 32.03 21.53 13.46
C THR A 407 30.76 21.83 12.66
N VAL A 408 29.60 21.60 13.27
CA VAL A 408 28.30 21.74 12.63
C VAL A 408 27.41 22.63 13.49
N SER A 409 26.70 23.55 12.86
CA SER A 409 25.70 24.41 13.49
C SER A 409 24.32 24.11 12.92
N TYR A 410 23.29 24.04 13.76
CA TYR A 410 21.89 24.05 13.35
C TYR A 410 21.06 25.02 14.19
N HIS A 411 19.93 25.48 13.63
CA HIS A 411 19.01 26.43 14.27
C HIS A 411 17.60 26.38 13.68
N HIS A 412 16.66 27.14 14.25
CA HIS A 412 15.23 27.22 13.92
C HIS A 412 14.46 25.89 14.09
N PHE A 413 14.51 25.37 15.31
CA PHE A 413 13.68 24.24 15.76
C PHE A 413 12.80 24.65 16.94
N LYS A 414 11.73 23.90 17.21
CA LYS A 414 10.78 24.20 18.29
C LYS A 414 10.35 22.94 19.03
N ASN A 415 9.84 23.12 20.24
CA ASN A 415 9.08 22.07 20.92
C ASN A 415 7.69 21.95 20.29
N GLN A 416 7.45 20.86 19.56
CA GLN A 416 6.17 20.59 18.90
C GLN A 416 5.17 19.91 19.83
N ALA A 417 5.61 19.31 20.93
CA ALA A 417 4.71 18.67 21.87
C ALA A 417 3.69 19.66 22.45
N ASP A 418 2.50 19.17 22.80
CA ASP A 418 1.51 19.93 23.58
C ASP A 418 2.01 20.23 25.00
N GLY A 419 2.95 19.44 25.50
CA GLY A 419 3.59 19.58 26.81
C GLY A 419 4.94 20.30 26.78
N THR A 420 5.55 20.46 27.96
CA THR A 420 6.91 20.98 28.09
C THR A 420 7.96 19.92 27.76
N PHE A 421 9.11 20.37 27.28
CA PHE A 421 10.28 19.51 27.06
C PHE A 421 11.39 19.90 28.03
N ALA A 422 11.85 18.93 28.83
CA ALA A 422 13.06 19.01 29.64
C ALA A 422 14.04 17.97 29.12
N GLY A 423 15.28 18.37 28.82
CA GLY A 423 16.23 17.45 28.20
C GLY A 423 17.41 18.13 27.54
N ASP A 424 18.06 17.35 26.68
CA ASP A 424 19.22 17.80 25.93
C ASP A 424 18.99 17.68 24.42
N ILE A 425 19.75 18.49 23.67
CA ILE A 425 19.86 18.41 22.22
C ILE A 425 21.27 17.95 21.85
N GLY A 426 21.43 17.42 20.65
CA GLY A 426 22.70 16.89 20.20
C GLY A 426 22.77 16.75 18.69
N LEU A 427 23.88 16.16 18.25
CA LEU A 427 24.10 15.74 16.88
C LEU A 427 24.43 14.25 16.84
N GLY A 428 23.54 13.47 16.25
CA GLY A 428 23.72 12.03 16.07
C GLY A 428 24.47 11.73 14.79
N VAL A 429 25.38 10.76 14.85
CA VAL A 429 26.07 10.17 13.70
C VAL A 429 25.45 8.80 13.44
N TYR A 430 24.87 8.63 12.26
CA TYR A 430 24.22 7.40 11.83
C TYR A 430 24.97 6.82 10.64
N ASN A 431 25.05 5.49 10.54
CA ASN A 431 25.58 4.82 9.36
C ASN A 431 24.50 4.63 8.28
N GLU A 432 24.88 4.08 7.14
CA GLU A 432 23.98 3.80 6.01
C GLU A 432 22.82 2.84 6.33
N GLN A 433 22.97 1.97 7.34
CA GLN A 433 21.88 1.11 7.81
C GLN A 433 20.94 1.85 8.79
N GLY A 434 21.15 3.14 9.02
CA GLY A 434 20.35 3.94 9.96
C GLY A 434 20.65 3.67 11.44
N LYS A 435 21.75 2.98 11.76
CA LYS A 435 22.17 2.72 13.14
C LYS A 435 22.94 3.93 13.68
N GLN A 436 22.55 4.41 14.86
CA GLN A 436 23.29 5.43 15.59
C GLN A 436 24.63 4.86 16.06
N VAL A 437 25.74 5.43 15.59
CA VAL A 437 27.10 5.01 15.95
C VAL A 437 27.73 5.92 17.00
N LYS A 438 27.30 7.19 17.07
CA LYS A 438 27.81 8.19 18.01
C LYS A 438 26.78 9.30 18.21
N VAL A 439 26.80 9.96 19.36
CA VAL A 439 26.08 11.22 19.61
C VAL A 439 27.05 12.23 20.21
N VAL A 440 26.97 13.47 19.75
CA VAL A 440 27.62 14.62 20.38
C VAL A 440 26.53 15.44 21.07
N PRO A 441 26.43 15.37 22.42
CA PRO A 441 25.41 16.13 23.14
C PRO A 441 25.76 17.62 23.20
N SER A 442 24.87 18.44 23.75
CA SER A 442 25.14 19.88 23.89
C SER A 442 26.23 20.14 24.93
N ALA A 443 26.79 21.35 24.92
CA ALA A 443 27.76 21.80 25.93
C ALA A 443 27.19 21.82 27.37
N TRP A 444 25.88 21.62 27.53
CA TRP A 444 25.16 21.64 28.80
C TRP A 444 24.73 20.24 29.27
N HIS A 445 25.14 19.17 28.58
CA HIS A 445 24.76 17.79 28.89
C HIS A 445 24.94 17.43 30.38
N ASP A 446 26.13 17.70 30.92
CA ASP A 446 26.48 17.38 32.32
C ASP A 446 25.89 18.38 33.34
N LYS A 447 25.09 19.35 32.87
CA LYS A 447 24.48 20.43 33.68
C LYS A 447 22.95 20.41 33.61
N GLY A 448 22.36 19.22 33.39
CA GLY A 448 20.91 19.05 33.24
C GLY A 448 20.39 19.30 31.82
N GLY A 449 21.29 19.48 30.85
CA GLY A 449 20.98 19.49 29.42
C GLY A 449 20.74 20.89 28.87
N TYR A 450 20.56 20.97 27.55
CA TYR A 450 20.30 22.22 26.85
C TYR A 450 19.17 23.04 27.47
N THR A 451 18.09 22.39 27.91
CA THR A 451 16.94 23.10 28.49
C THR A 451 17.21 23.67 29.88
N ALA A 452 18.17 23.13 30.64
CA ALA A 452 18.54 23.67 31.95
C ALA A 452 19.13 25.08 31.82
N GLU A 453 19.98 25.32 30.82
CA GLU A 453 20.51 26.66 30.54
C GLU A 453 19.47 27.53 29.80
N ARG A 454 18.92 27.04 28.68
CA ARG A 454 18.02 27.84 27.83
C ARG A 454 16.70 28.17 28.52
N GLY A 455 16.20 27.26 29.35
CA GLY A 455 14.98 27.38 30.12
C GLY A 455 15.18 27.83 31.55
N LYS A 456 16.35 28.36 31.95
CA LYS A 456 16.67 28.69 33.36
C LYS A 456 15.65 29.59 34.05
N TYR A 457 15.00 30.49 33.31
CA TYR A 457 13.95 31.38 33.83
C TYR A 457 12.54 30.78 33.76
N ASN A 458 12.37 29.61 33.13
CA ASN A 458 11.12 28.90 32.92
C ASN A 458 11.14 27.50 33.58
N GLY A 459 11.94 27.31 34.64
CA GLY A 459 12.03 26.03 35.35
C GLY A 459 12.82 24.93 34.63
N GLY A 460 13.71 25.30 33.70
CA GLY A 460 14.60 24.37 32.99
C GLY A 460 13.94 23.62 31.83
N VAL A 461 12.85 24.15 31.27
CA VAL A 461 12.07 23.50 30.21
C VAL A 461 11.83 24.43 29.01
N LEU A 462 11.59 23.83 27.85
CA LEU A 462 11.01 24.50 26.68
C LEU A 462 9.48 24.36 26.70
N GLN A 463 8.77 25.46 26.54
CA GLN A 463 7.31 25.49 26.45
C GLN A 463 6.82 24.93 25.11
N SER A 464 5.56 24.49 25.06
CA SER A 464 4.93 24.08 23.79
C SER A 464 4.99 25.21 22.77
N GLY A 465 5.40 24.89 21.54
CA GLY A 465 5.58 25.83 20.44
C GLY A 465 6.78 26.77 20.55
N GLN A 466 7.56 26.73 21.63
CA GLN A 466 8.70 27.63 21.83
C GLN A 466 9.77 27.39 20.75
N LEU A 467 10.05 28.43 19.95
CA LEU A 467 11.06 28.46 18.90
C LEU A 467 12.45 28.72 19.47
N ILE A 468 13.44 28.01 18.94
CA ILE A 468 14.87 28.19 19.13
C ILE A 468 15.47 28.58 17.77
N ASP A 469 15.72 29.86 17.60
CA ASP A 469 16.34 30.49 16.43
C ASP A 469 17.87 30.65 16.58
N ASP A 470 18.39 30.53 17.81
CA ASP A 470 19.82 30.57 18.08
C ASP A 470 20.59 29.39 17.46
N ALA A 471 21.79 29.69 16.96
CA ALA A 471 22.74 28.71 16.45
C ALA A 471 23.26 27.78 17.56
N CYS A 472 22.98 26.48 17.43
CA CYS A 472 23.49 25.42 18.28
C CYS A 472 24.65 24.71 17.58
N THR A 473 25.85 24.73 18.17
CA THR A 473 27.09 24.22 17.54
C THR A 473 27.60 22.94 18.21
N PHE A 474 28.00 21.96 17.41
CA PHE A 474 28.50 20.65 17.84
C PHE A 474 29.80 20.32 17.09
N THR A 475 30.79 19.78 17.78
CA THR A 475 32.07 19.37 17.17
C THR A 475 32.17 17.86 17.18
N VAL A 476 32.15 17.24 16.00
CA VAL A 476 32.22 15.79 15.82
C VAL A 476 33.65 15.39 15.53
N ASN A 477 34.26 14.59 16.42
CA ASN A 477 35.48 13.86 16.08
C ASN A 477 35.13 12.69 15.14
N LEU A 478 35.76 12.65 13.96
CA LEU A 478 35.59 11.65 12.91
C LEU A 478 36.59 10.48 13.04
N GLU A 479 37.59 10.60 13.91
CA GLU A 479 38.50 9.51 14.24
C GLU A 479 37.72 8.32 14.81
N GLY A 480 38.12 7.12 14.42
CA GLY A 480 37.46 5.88 14.82
C GLY A 480 36.25 5.49 13.97
N LEU A 481 35.77 6.35 13.06
CA LEU A 481 34.78 5.94 12.06
C LEU A 481 35.40 4.96 11.06
N ALA A 482 34.70 3.85 10.83
CA ALA A 482 35.02 2.86 9.81
C ALA A 482 34.68 3.39 8.41
N ASP A 483 35.18 2.72 7.37
CA ASP A 483 34.83 3.05 6.00
C ASP A 483 33.32 2.86 5.76
N GLY A 484 32.69 3.83 5.11
CA GLY A 484 31.25 3.82 4.88
C GLY A 484 30.66 5.22 4.74
N ARG A 485 29.34 5.26 4.58
CA ARG A 485 28.55 6.50 4.51
C ARG A 485 27.88 6.78 5.85
N TYR A 486 27.88 8.06 6.20
CA TYR A 486 27.38 8.55 7.48
C TYR A 486 26.48 9.77 7.30
N TYR A 487 25.55 9.92 8.24
CA TYR A 487 24.50 10.92 8.26
C TYR A 487 24.54 11.61 9.62
N LEU A 488 24.69 12.94 9.59
CA LEU A 488 24.59 13.80 10.75
C LEU A 488 23.15 14.31 10.86
N LEU A 489 22.51 14.00 11.98
CA LEU A 489 21.10 14.33 12.22
C LEU A 489 20.96 15.04 13.58
N PRO A 490 20.21 16.16 13.66
CA PRO A 490 19.82 16.73 14.95
C PRO A 490 19.03 15.71 15.78
N VAL A 491 19.43 15.54 17.04
CA VAL A 491 18.80 14.61 17.98
C VAL A 491 18.47 15.30 19.29
N CYS A 492 17.53 14.75 20.05
CA CYS A 492 17.17 15.20 21.38
C CYS A 492 16.87 14.02 22.31
N ALA A 493 17.07 14.22 23.61
CA ALA A 493 16.79 13.22 24.63
C ALA A 493 16.08 13.87 25.81
N SER A 494 14.93 13.31 26.21
CA SER A 494 14.20 13.76 27.40
C SER A 494 14.98 13.44 28.67
N LEU A 495 15.01 14.40 29.60
CA LEU A 495 15.49 14.18 30.96
C LEU A 495 14.44 13.34 31.72
N LYS A 496 14.81 12.17 32.22
CA LYS A 496 13.91 11.29 33.00
C LYS A 496 13.96 11.63 34.48
N ASP A 497 15.17 11.89 34.97
CA ASP A 497 15.54 12.13 36.36
C ASP A 497 16.60 13.25 36.35
N LYS A 498 16.96 13.84 37.50
CA LYS A 498 17.87 15.01 37.55
C LYS A 498 19.16 14.86 36.72
N ASP A 499 19.69 13.64 36.59
CA ASP A 499 20.97 13.36 35.93
C ASP A 499 20.91 12.24 34.87
N THR A 500 19.70 11.78 34.47
CA THR A 500 19.57 10.65 33.53
C THR A 500 18.70 10.99 32.33
N TYR A 501 19.24 10.77 31.13
CA TYR A 501 18.55 10.98 29.86
C TYR A 501 17.93 9.69 29.32
N GLY A 502 16.80 9.85 28.63
CA GLY A 502 16.20 8.79 27.81
C GLY A 502 17.00 8.51 26.54
N ALA A 503 16.41 7.73 25.64
CA ALA A 503 16.99 7.49 24.32
C ALA A 503 17.14 8.81 23.53
N TRP A 504 18.22 8.89 22.75
CA TRP A 504 18.39 9.95 21.75
C TRP A 504 17.49 9.67 20.56
N CYS A 505 16.56 10.58 20.31
CA CYS A 505 15.61 10.50 19.21
C CYS A 505 15.90 11.59 18.18
N LYS A 506 15.72 11.27 16.89
CA LYS A 506 15.83 12.26 15.81
C LYS A 506 14.80 13.37 16.01
N MET A 507 15.22 14.61 15.78
CA MET A 507 14.26 15.71 15.62
C MET A 507 13.50 15.54 14.31
N LYS A 508 12.22 15.93 14.28
CA LYS A 508 11.34 15.83 13.12
C LYS A 508 11.57 16.98 12.13
N THR A 509 11.17 16.75 10.88
CA THR A 509 11.34 17.70 9.76
C THR A 509 12.73 18.32 9.72
N ALA A 510 13.78 17.54 10.01
CA ALA A 510 15.11 18.08 10.29
C ALA A 510 16.05 18.03 9.06
N PRO A 511 16.92 19.05 8.88
CA PRO A 511 18.02 18.97 7.93
C PRO A 511 19.02 17.86 8.29
N ARG A 512 19.83 17.46 7.31
CA ARG A 512 20.92 16.50 7.54
C ARG A 512 22.17 16.89 6.73
N ILE A 513 23.33 16.46 7.21
CA ILE A 513 24.59 16.50 6.45
C ILE A 513 25.05 15.07 6.25
N CYS A 514 25.44 14.71 5.02
CA CYS A 514 25.91 13.37 4.70
C CYS A 514 27.35 13.39 4.19
N PHE A 515 28.13 12.42 4.64
CA PHE A 515 29.54 12.31 4.29
C PHE A 515 29.99 10.85 4.18
N GLN A 516 31.04 10.63 3.42
CA GLN A 516 31.67 9.34 3.21
C GLN A 516 33.06 9.34 3.84
N VAL A 517 33.39 8.23 4.50
CA VAL A 517 34.72 7.90 5.00
C VAL A 517 35.29 6.79 4.14
N GLN A 518 36.50 6.97 3.62
CA GLN A 518 37.25 5.94 2.89
C GLN A 518 38.73 6.00 3.27
N GLY A 519 39.22 4.99 3.98
CA GLY A 519 40.53 5.01 4.62
C GLY A 519 40.65 6.21 5.57
N ASN A 520 41.52 7.16 5.24
CA ASN A 520 41.63 8.41 5.98
C ASN A 520 40.83 9.58 5.38
N GLY A 521 40.34 9.43 4.15
CA GLY A 521 39.64 10.49 3.42
C GLY A 521 38.21 10.69 3.92
N VAL A 522 37.79 11.94 3.96
CA VAL A 522 36.42 12.36 4.27
C VAL A 522 35.90 13.23 3.14
N ARG A 523 34.70 12.92 2.64
CA ARG A 523 34.03 13.69 1.59
C ARG A 523 32.58 13.93 1.95
N LEU A 524 32.17 15.19 2.06
CA LEU A 524 30.75 15.54 2.13
C LEU A 524 30.10 15.36 0.76
N PHE A 525 28.88 14.86 0.76
CA PHE A 525 28.13 14.67 -0.48
C PHE A 525 26.69 15.19 -0.43
N GLU A 526 26.16 15.51 0.74
CA GLU A 526 24.85 16.14 0.89
C GLU A 526 24.89 17.14 2.05
N LYS A 527 24.32 18.32 1.85
CA LYS A 527 24.10 19.34 2.88
C LYS A 527 22.93 20.24 2.44
N PRO A 528 22.26 20.96 3.35
CA PRO A 528 21.35 22.03 2.98
C PRO A 528 22.04 23.06 2.08
N ASP A 529 21.36 23.46 1.01
CA ASP A 529 21.84 24.46 0.06
C ASP A 529 20.66 25.06 -0.73
N ASP A 530 20.37 26.35 -0.54
CA ASP A 530 19.28 27.01 -1.29
C ASP A 530 19.55 27.13 -2.79
N LYS A 531 20.82 27.02 -3.23
CA LYS A 531 21.18 27.01 -4.66
C LYS A 531 21.06 25.63 -5.30
N ALA A 532 21.15 24.58 -4.48
CA ALA A 532 21.00 23.19 -4.90
C ALA A 532 20.03 22.47 -3.95
N PRO A 533 18.73 22.83 -3.98
CA PRO A 533 17.77 22.41 -2.95
C PRO A 533 17.35 20.94 -3.04
N PHE A 534 17.85 20.16 -4.00
CA PHE A 534 17.44 18.77 -4.23
C PHE A 534 18.62 17.84 -4.46
N ALA A 535 18.49 16.59 -4.01
CA ALA A 535 19.37 15.48 -4.38
C ALA A 535 18.58 14.19 -4.58
N LEU A 536 19.11 13.27 -5.39
CA LEU A 536 18.57 11.91 -5.47
C LEU A 536 18.94 11.14 -4.20
N ALA A 537 17.92 10.64 -3.50
CA ALA A 537 18.10 9.83 -2.30
C ALA A 537 18.56 8.40 -2.63
N SER A 538 18.23 7.91 -3.83
CA SER A 538 18.63 6.60 -4.34
C SER A 538 18.75 6.61 -5.86
N HIS A 539 19.40 5.58 -6.41
CA HIS A 539 19.45 5.40 -7.85
C HIS A 539 18.02 5.22 -8.42
N PRO A 540 17.68 5.91 -9.52
CA PRO A 540 16.43 5.70 -10.24
C PRO A 540 16.29 4.25 -10.70
N TYR A 541 15.04 3.82 -10.87
CA TYR A 541 14.72 2.53 -11.50
C TYR A 541 13.52 2.74 -12.44
N THR A 542 13.26 1.72 -13.26
CA THR A 542 12.16 1.72 -14.21
C THR A 542 11.16 0.62 -13.84
N LEU A 543 9.87 0.86 -14.07
CA LEU A 543 8.85 -0.17 -13.81
C LEU A 543 8.96 -1.36 -14.76
N LYS A 544 9.59 -1.16 -15.92
CA LYS A 544 9.80 -2.13 -16.98
C LYS A 544 11.13 -1.86 -17.70
N PRO A 545 11.67 -2.84 -18.45
CA PRO A 545 12.81 -2.61 -19.34
C PRO A 545 12.56 -1.45 -20.31
N CYS A 546 13.57 -0.60 -20.51
CA CYS A 546 13.50 0.51 -21.45
C CYS A 546 13.97 0.05 -22.84
N THR A 547 13.12 0.12 -23.85
CA THR A 547 13.48 -0.22 -25.24
C THR A 547 13.23 0.97 -26.17
N ALA A 548 14.10 1.16 -27.16
CA ALA A 548 13.95 2.20 -28.17
C ALA A 548 12.57 2.14 -28.87
N GLY A 549 11.92 3.31 -29.03
CA GLY A 549 10.58 3.43 -29.62
C GLY A 549 9.41 3.26 -28.64
N ASN A 550 9.65 2.79 -27.41
CA ASN A 550 8.57 2.54 -26.43
C ASN A 550 8.49 3.64 -25.36
N LYS A 551 7.40 3.61 -24.60
CA LYS A 551 7.21 4.47 -23.42
C LYS A 551 7.97 3.88 -22.23
N ALA A 552 8.77 4.70 -21.55
CA ALA A 552 9.39 4.35 -20.27
C ALA A 552 8.78 5.17 -19.13
N THR A 553 8.65 4.56 -17.96
CA THR A 553 8.28 5.25 -16.72
C THR A 553 9.46 5.12 -15.75
N LEU A 554 10.14 6.24 -15.53
CA LEU A 554 11.23 6.34 -14.55
C LEU A 554 10.64 6.69 -13.19
N CYS A 555 11.20 6.10 -12.16
CA CYS A 555 10.85 6.40 -10.79
C CYS A 555 12.07 6.93 -10.04
N LEU A 556 11.89 8.07 -9.38
CA LEU A 556 12.94 8.85 -8.75
C LEU A 556 12.60 9.01 -7.27
N SER A 557 13.59 8.87 -6.40
CA SER A 557 13.50 9.29 -5.01
C SER A 557 14.24 10.61 -4.86
N ILE A 558 13.51 11.73 -4.75
CA ILE A 558 14.08 13.08 -4.71
C ILE A 558 13.94 13.63 -3.29
N ARG A 559 15.07 13.94 -2.66
CA ARG A 559 15.11 14.57 -1.35
C ARG A 559 15.16 16.09 -1.48
N LYS A 560 14.27 16.79 -0.78
CA LYS A 560 14.36 18.23 -0.54
C LYS A 560 15.37 18.49 0.57
N LEU A 561 16.37 19.34 0.31
CA LEU A 561 17.48 19.58 1.24
C LEU A 561 17.28 20.80 2.14
N THR A 562 16.28 21.63 1.86
CA THR A 562 16.03 22.92 2.54
C THR A 562 14.63 23.02 3.12
N GLY A 563 14.45 23.95 4.05
CA GLY A 563 13.15 24.32 4.64
C GLY A 563 12.30 25.20 3.72
N THR A 564 12.93 25.84 2.74
CA THR A 564 12.33 26.81 1.83
C THR A 564 11.44 26.13 0.77
N PRO A 565 10.16 26.54 0.61
CA PRO A 565 9.25 25.95 -0.38
C PRO A 565 9.82 25.99 -1.80
N PHE A 566 9.71 24.86 -2.51
CA PHE A 566 10.11 24.74 -3.92
C PHE A 566 9.31 23.62 -4.57
N ASP A 567 8.08 23.92 -4.94
CA ASP A 567 7.23 22.98 -5.68
C ASP A 567 7.40 23.22 -7.17
N GLY A 568 7.26 22.16 -7.98
CA GLY A 568 7.59 22.27 -9.39
C GLY A 568 7.45 20.99 -10.20
N THR A 569 7.52 21.11 -11.51
CA THR A 569 7.50 19.93 -12.41
C THR A 569 8.88 19.29 -12.45
N VAL A 570 8.93 17.96 -12.47
CA VAL A 570 10.19 17.21 -12.54
C VAL A 570 10.45 16.80 -13.97
N ARG A 571 11.56 17.25 -14.51
CA ARG A 571 12.06 16.90 -15.84
C ARG A 571 13.20 15.92 -15.73
N VAL A 572 13.17 14.87 -16.55
CA VAL A 572 14.27 13.91 -16.68
C VAL A 572 14.71 13.86 -18.13
N SER A 573 16.01 13.97 -18.35
CA SER A 573 16.64 13.85 -19.66
C SER A 573 17.61 12.68 -19.68
N LEU A 574 17.53 11.85 -20.72
CA LEU A 574 18.59 10.90 -21.05
C LEU A 574 19.67 11.65 -21.81
N VAL A 575 20.90 11.45 -21.39
CA VAL A 575 22.07 12.15 -21.89
C VAL A 575 23.08 11.13 -22.41
N ASP A 576 23.58 11.35 -23.63
CA ASP A 576 24.59 10.51 -24.24
C ASP A 576 26.03 10.85 -23.77
N ASP A 577 27.02 10.15 -24.31
CA ASP A 577 28.44 10.32 -23.95
C ASP A 577 29.00 11.69 -24.37
N GLU A 578 28.32 12.39 -25.29
CA GLU A 578 28.65 13.73 -25.79
C GLU A 578 27.86 14.83 -25.04
N ASN A 579 27.21 14.47 -23.92
CA ASN A 579 26.36 15.34 -23.11
C ASN A 579 25.13 15.92 -23.84
N ARG A 580 24.66 15.27 -24.91
CA ARG A 580 23.45 15.69 -25.62
C ARG A 580 22.23 15.01 -25.03
N VAL A 581 21.14 15.78 -24.90
CA VAL A 581 19.84 15.23 -24.51
C VAL A 581 19.26 14.45 -25.69
N VAL A 582 19.09 13.15 -25.52
CA VAL A 582 18.58 12.23 -26.56
C VAL A 582 17.14 11.81 -26.33
N ALA A 583 16.65 11.87 -25.09
CA ALA A 583 15.24 11.68 -24.75
C ALA A 583 14.89 12.52 -23.52
N MET A 584 13.61 12.87 -23.36
CA MET A 584 13.16 13.68 -22.24
C MET A 584 11.73 13.31 -21.83
N GLY A 585 11.50 13.27 -20.53
CA GLY A 585 10.18 13.21 -19.92
C GLY A 585 10.02 14.33 -18.91
N GLN A 586 8.76 14.67 -18.62
CA GLN A 586 8.44 15.63 -17.57
C GLN A 586 7.14 15.19 -16.90
N THR A 587 7.01 15.41 -15.60
CA THR A 587 5.72 15.25 -14.93
C THR A 587 4.69 16.14 -15.60
N ALA A 588 3.48 15.62 -15.82
CA ALA A 588 2.40 16.41 -16.40
C ALA A 588 1.97 17.57 -15.49
N GLU A 589 2.30 17.46 -14.20
CA GLU A 589 1.81 18.25 -13.10
C GLU A 589 2.97 18.57 -12.14
N ALA A 590 2.93 19.73 -11.48
CA ALA A 590 3.86 20.09 -10.41
C ALA A 590 3.77 19.08 -9.25
N VAL A 591 4.94 18.76 -8.69
CA VAL A 591 5.16 17.91 -7.54
C VAL A 591 5.40 18.79 -6.32
N ASP A 592 4.76 18.44 -5.22
CA ASP A 592 4.95 19.05 -3.91
C ASP A 592 6.13 18.42 -3.18
N PHE A 593 7.04 19.25 -2.69
CA PHE A 593 8.26 18.83 -1.99
C PHE A 593 8.24 19.29 -0.54
N GLU A 594 7.86 18.38 0.35
CA GLU A 594 7.92 18.58 1.80
C GLU A 594 9.37 18.86 2.25
N MET A 595 9.55 19.86 3.13
CA MET A 595 10.88 20.27 3.61
C MET A 595 11.63 19.11 4.26
N PHE A 596 12.91 18.97 3.91
CA PHE A 596 13.81 17.94 4.43
C PHE A 596 13.31 16.49 4.24
N ALA A 597 12.33 16.27 3.38
CA ALA A 597 11.71 14.97 3.14
C ALA A 597 12.13 14.40 1.79
N GLU A 598 11.87 13.10 1.63
CA GLU A 598 12.02 12.38 0.37
C GLU A 598 10.65 12.26 -0.31
N THR A 599 10.58 12.66 -1.58
CA THR A 599 9.39 12.55 -2.43
C THR A 599 9.70 11.59 -3.57
N GLU A 600 8.88 10.55 -3.71
CA GLU A 600 8.93 9.66 -4.87
C GLU A 600 8.19 10.29 -6.05
N VAL A 601 8.84 10.31 -7.22
CA VAL A 601 8.32 10.94 -8.43
C VAL A 601 8.38 9.97 -9.60
N ARG A 602 7.26 9.83 -10.32
CA ARG A 602 7.18 9.06 -11.57
C ARG A 602 7.19 10.00 -12.76
N VAL A 603 8.11 9.76 -13.70
CA VAL A 603 8.26 10.55 -14.92
C VAL A 603 8.09 9.63 -16.12
N ASP A 604 7.03 9.86 -16.88
CA ASP A 604 6.79 9.19 -18.14
C ASP A 604 7.62 9.87 -19.24
N MET A 605 8.23 9.07 -20.11
CA MET A 605 8.98 9.52 -21.27
C MET A 605 8.77 8.60 -22.46
N HIS A 606 8.84 9.16 -23.66
CA HIS A 606 8.87 8.38 -24.90
C HIS A 606 10.32 8.28 -25.39
N LEU A 607 10.80 7.06 -25.63
CA LEU A 607 12.15 6.82 -26.10
C LEU A 607 12.18 6.83 -27.64
N PRO A 608 13.06 7.61 -28.29
CA PRO A 608 13.15 7.62 -29.75
C PRO A 608 13.48 6.24 -30.34
N ASP A 609 12.98 5.98 -31.56
CA ASP A 609 13.21 4.73 -32.28
C ASP A 609 14.68 4.45 -32.62
N ASN A 610 15.47 5.51 -32.78
CA ASN A 610 16.88 5.46 -33.18
C ASN A 610 17.85 5.43 -31.99
N LEU A 611 17.33 5.30 -30.77
CA LEU A 611 18.14 5.25 -29.56
C LEU A 611 19.00 3.97 -29.57
N GLN A 612 20.30 4.12 -29.33
CA GLN A 612 21.23 2.98 -29.31
C GLN A 612 20.99 2.13 -28.06
N SER A 613 21.20 0.81 -28.15
CA SER A 613 21.18 -0.02 -26.94
C SER A 613 22.47 0.19 -26.16
N LYS A 614 22.37 0.96 -25.07
CA LYS A 614 23.45 1.22 -24.14
C LYS A 614 22.90 1.83 -22.85
N GLU A 615 23.80 2.04 -21.91
CA GLU A 615 23.54 2.82 -20.72
C GLU A 615 23.55 4.33 -21.06
N TYR A 616 22.56 5.06 -20.56
CA TYR A 616 22.46 6.52 -20.69
C TYR A 616 22.50 7.18 -19.32
N LYS A 617 23.15 8.34 -19.21
CA LYS A 617 23.14 9.15 -17.99
C LYS A 617 21.82 9.89 -17.86
N LEU A 618 21.38 10.09 -16.62
CA LEU A 618 20.19 10.87 -16.32
C LEU A 618 20.57 12.27 -15.84
N LYS A 619 19.94 13.28 -16.42
CA LYS A 619 19.89 14.64 -15.87
C LYS A 619 18.48 14.87 -15.33
N VAL A 620 18.38 15.26 -14.06
CA VAL A 620 17.10 15.49 -13.37
C VAL A 620 17.03 16.94 -12.92
N GLU A 621 15.92 17.60 -13.22
CA GLU A 621 15.69 19.02 -12.93
C GLU A 621 14.29 19.22 -12.34
N VAL A 622 14.18 20.11 -11.35
CA VAL A 622 12.89 20.60 -10.83
C VAL A 622 12.69 22.03 -11.32
N ILE A 623 11.61 22.25 -12.06
CA ILE A 623 11.25 23.56 -12.62
C ILE A 623 10.17 24.15 -11.72
N LYS A 624 10.48 25.26 -11.07
CA LYS A 624 9.62 25.85 -10.06
C LYS A 624 8.25 26.23 -10.64
N GLU A 625 7.20 25.95 -9.88
CA GLU A 625 5.84 26.35 -10.23
C GLU A 625 5.74 27.89 -10.24
N TYR A 626 5.04 28.42 -11.26
CA TYR A 626 4.86 29.87 -11.49
C TYR A 626 6.15 30.69 -11.76
N ASP A 627 7.30 30.03 -11.89
CA ASP A 627 8.60 30.65 -12.18
C ASP A 627 9.46 29.70 -13.03
N ALA A 628 9.11 29.58 -14.32
CA ALA A 628 9.71 28.60 -15.23
C ALA A 628 11.21 28.81 -15.50
N ASP A 629 11.73 30.01 -15.20
CA ASP A 629 13.16 30.33 -15.32
C ASP A 629 13.97 29.83 -14.11
N ASN A 630 13.29 29.49 -13.01
CA ASN A 630 13.90 28.96 -11.80
C ASN A 630 13.96 27.42 -11.85
N ILE A 631 15.06 26.93 -12.40
CA ILE A 631 15.34 25.51 -12.60
C ILE A 631 16.42 25.07 -11.61
N ALA A 632 16.07 24.14 -10.72
CA ALA A 632 17.02 23.50 -9.82
C ALA A 632 17.47 22.16 -10.41
N THR A 633 18.78 21.99 -10.63
CA THR A 633 19.33 20.65 -10.94
C THR A 633 19.31 19.79 -9.68
N VAL A 634 18.80 18.57 -9.79
CA VAL A 634 18.81 17.60 -8.70
C VAL A 634 20.20 16.97 -8.61
N GLY A 635 20.81 17.05 -7.42
CA GLY A 635 22.11 16.44 -7.15
C GLY A 635 22.11 14.93 -7.38
N MET A 636 23.25 14.40 -7.81
CA MET A 636 23.46 12.97 -8.01
C MET A 636 23.37 12.20 -6.70
N VAL A 637 23.14 10.88 -6.80
CA VAL A 637 23.20 9.98 -5.65
C VAL A 637 24.60 10.06 -5.04
N HIS A 638 24.66 10.24 -3.72
CA HIS A 638 25.91 10.48 -2.99
C HIS A 638 26.82 11.57 -3.61
N GLY A 639 26.21 12.55 -4.28
CA GLY A 639 26.85 13.73 -4.87
C GLY A 639 27.72 13.48 -6.11
N ASN A 640 28.08 12.23 -6.42
CA ASN A 640 29.00 11.90 -7.52
C ASN A 640 28.71 10.56 -8.21
N GLU A 641 27.70 9.81 -7.79
CA GLU A 641 27.33 8.55 -8.45
C GLU A 641 26.34 8.86 -9.57
N PRO A 642 26.76 8.73 -10.84
CA PRO A 642 25.89 9.04 -11.96
C PRO A 642 24.69 8.09 -11.95
N SER A 643 23.51 8.65 -12.02
CA SER A 643 22.29 7.87 -12.23
C SER A 643 22.18 7.52 -13.70
N THR A 644 21.93 6.25 -13.99
CA THR A 644 21.87 5.74 -15.36
C THR A 644 20.57 4.98 -15.61
N VAL A 645 20.24 4.82 -16.88
CA VAL A 645 19.18 3.92 -17.35
C VAL A 645 19.73 3.08 -18.50
N GLN A 646 19.51 1.78 -18.43
CA GLN A 646 19.86 0.87 -19.52
C GLN A 646 18.75 0.90 -20.57
N VAL A 647 19.10 1.25 -21.80
CA VAL A 647 18.23 1.09 -22.97
C VAL A 647 18.61 -0.21 -23.66
N GLU A 648 17.66 -1.12 -23.72
CA GLU A 648 17.77 -2.40 -24.40
C GLU A 648 17.49 -2.25 -25.90
N ALA A 649 18.09 -3.13 -26.69
CA ALA A 649 17.82 -3.21 -28.11
C ALA A 649 16.34 -3.55 -28.30
N ALA A 650 15.64 -2.74 -29.09
CA ALA A 650 14.29 -3.07 -29.50
C ALA A 650 14.32 -4.43 -30.20
N LYS A 651 13.54 -5.40 -29.72
CA LYS A 651 13.49 -6.70 -30.39
C LYS A 651 12.75 -6.48 -31.71
N PRO A 652 13.17 -7.13 -32.82
CA PRO A 652 12.42 -7.05 -34.09
C PRO A 652 10.95 -7.44 -33.94
N SER A 653 10.61 -8.29 -32.96
CA SER A 653 9.24 -8.63 -32.56
C SER A 653 8.42 -7.44 -32.03
N ASP A 654 9.05 -6.47 -31.39
CA ASP A 654 8.37 -5.37 -30.68
C ASP A 654 7.73 -4.36 -31.63
N LYS A 655 8.07 -4.41 -32.93
CA LYS A 655 7.53 -3.53 -33.98
C LYS A 655 6.73 -4.27 -35.05
N LEU A 656 6.47 -5.56 -34.85
CA LEU A 656 5.84 -6.41 -35.87
C LEU A 656 4.34 -6.11 -36.04
N PHE A 657 3.63 -5.91 -34.93
CA PHE A 657 2.20 -5.60 -34.91
C PHE A 657 1.94 -4.20 -34.34
N VAL A 658 1.05 -3.44 -35.01
CA VAL A 658 0.57 -2.11 -34.56
C VAL A 658 -0.75 -2.20 -33.81
N LYS A 659 -1.45 -3.33 -33.92
CA LYS A 659 -2.68 -3.61 -33.18
C LYS A 659 -2.74 -5.11 -32.88
N LEU A 660 -3.02 -5.42 -31.62
CA LEU A 660 -3.41 -6.74 -31.14
C LEU A 660 -4.58 -6.54 -30.18
N GLN A 661 -5.73 -7.09 -30.54
CA GLN A 661 -6.96 -6.95 -29.77
C GLN A 661 -7.55 -8.33 -29.50
N GLY A 662 -7.46 -8.79 -28.26
CA GLY A 662 -7.96 -10.11 -27.89
C GLY A 662 -9.49 -10.17 -27.84
N MET A 663 -10.01 -11.39 -27.90
CA MET A 663 -11.43 -11.70 -27.78
C MET A 663 -11.66 -13.05 -27.12
N VAL A 664 -12.82 -13.21 -26.49
CA VAL A 664 -13.34 -14.51 -26.01
C VAL A 664 -14.74 -14.67 -26.57
N GLN A 665 -15.06 -15.85 -27.10
CA GLN A 665 -16.38 -16.18 -27.64
C GLN A 665 -17.01 -17.35 -26.88
N ASP A 666 -18.32 -17.26 -26.63
CA ASP A 666 -19.10 -18.34 -26.03
C ASP A 666 -19.54 -19.40 -27.06
N ASN A 667 -20.38 -20.35 -26.62
CA ASN A 667 -20.95 -21.41 -27.46
C ASN A 667 -21.76 -20.90 -28.67
N SER A 668 -22.25 -19.66 -28.63
CA SER A 668 -22.98 -19.03 -29.73
C SER A 668 -22.08 -18.27 -30.70
N GLU A 669 -20.76 -18.31 -30.47
CA GLU A 669 -19.74 -17.51 -31.16
C GLU A 669 -19.87 -16.00 -30.93
N SER A 670 -20.72 -15.60 -29.97
CA SER A 670 -20.85 -14.22 -29.54
C SER A 670 -19.64 -13.83 -28.69
N THR A 671 -19.10 -12.64 -28.92
CA THR A 671 -18.00 -12.11 -28.09
C THR A 671 -18.53 -11.81 -26.70
N ILE A 672 -17.90 -12.41 -25.69
CA ILE A 672 -18.23 -12.24 -24.28
C ILE A 672 -17.15 -11.44 -23.54
N SER A 673 -17.50 -10.98 -22.34
CA SER A 673 -16.52 -10.34 -21.47
C SER A 673 -15.40 -11.32 -21.13
N PRO A 674 -14.11 -10.94 -21.30
CA PRO A 674 -13.00 -11.84 -20.97
C PRO A 674 -12.78 -11.96 -19.46
N MET A 675 -13.45 -11.13 -18.66
CA MET A 675 -13.33 -11.15 -17.20
C MET A 675 -14.39 -12.03 -16.58
N ASN A 676 -13.95 -13.04 -15.82
CA ASN A 676 -14.76 -13.97 -15.05
C ASN A 676 -15.67 -14.79 -15.95
N VAL A 677 -15.05 -15.39 -16.97
CA VAL A 677 -15.70 -16.34 -17.84
C VAL A 677 -16.08 -17.56 -17.01
N ASP A 678 -17.38 -17.74 -16.81
CA ASP A 678 -17.93 -18.87 -16.08
C ASP A 678 -17.87 -20.13 -16.94
N LEU A 679 -16.98 -21.05 -16.56
CA LEU A 679 -16.74 -22.29 -17.27
C LEU A 679 -17.82 -23.36 -17.03
N SER A 680 -18.69 -23.17 -16.02
CA SER A 680 -19.87 -24.01 -15.85
C SER A 680 -21.00 -23.61 -16.80
N GLY A 681 -21.19 -22.30 -17.02
CA GLY A 681 -22.14 -21.76 -17.99
C GLY A 681 -21.64 -21.77 -19.45
N ASN A 682 -20.33 -21.82 -19.66
CA ASN A 682 -19.67 -21.84 -20.97
C ASN A 682 -18.75 -23.07 -21.09
N PRO A 683 -19.32 -24.27 -21.30
CA PRO A 683 -18.54 -25.50 -21.36
C PRO A 683 -17.64 -25.58 -22.62
N LEU A 684 -17.93 -24.78 -23.66
CA LEU A 684 -17.04 -24.53 -24.78
C LEU A 684 -16.82 -23.01 -24.89
N LEU A 685 -15.64 -22.62 -25.31
CA LEU A 685 -15.35 -21.23 -25.66
C LEU A 685 -14.25 -21.17 -26.70
N LYS A 686 -14.11 -20.04 -27.38
CA LYS A 686 -12.95 -19.75 -28.21
C LYS A 686 -12.23 -18.53 -27.68
N ILE A 687 -10.91 -18.48 -27.85
CA ILE A 687 -10.10 -17.30 -27.56
C ILE A 687 -9.44 -16.87 -28.86
N GLY A 688 -9.33 -15.57 -29.11
CA GLY A 688 -8.74 -15.09 -30.35
C GLY A 688 -8.09 -13.73 -30.22
N VAL A 689 -7.47 -13.29 -31.30
CA VAL A 689 -6.87 -11.97 -31.46
C VAL A 689 -7.17 -11.43 -32.85
N VAL A 690 -7.53 -10.15 -32.92
CA VAL A 690 -7.48 -9.34 -34.15
C VAL A 690 -6.11 -8.70 -34.21
N MET A 691 -5.41 -8.89 -35.32
CA MET A 691 -4.03 -8.45 -35.50
C MET A 691 -3.84 -7.62 -36.76
N THR A 692 -3.07 -6.55 -36.64
CA THR A 692 -2.69 -5.68 -37.77
C THR A 692 -1.17 -5.53 -37.76
N LEU A 693 -0.52 -5.91 -38.88
CA LEU A 693 0.93 -5.76 -39.03
C LEU A 693 1.31 -4.30 -39.22
N ALA A 694 2.51 -3.93 -38.77
CA ALA A 694 3.07 -2.63 -39.08
C ALA A 694 3.20 -2.44 -40.61
N PRO A 695 3.00 -1.22 -41.15
CA PRO A 695 2.88 -0.99 -42.60
C PRO A 695 4.03 -1.52 -43.48
N GLN A 696 5.24 -1.64 -42.94
CA GLN A 696 6.43 -2.11 -43.65
C GLN A 696 6.92 -3.49 -43.18
N ALA A 697 6.17 -4.14 -42.28
CA ALA A 697 6.57 -5.42 -41.72
C ALA A 697 6.07 -6.60 -42.57
N THR A 698 6.79 -7.71 -42.53
CA THR A 698 6.32 -8.99 -43.06
C THR A 698 6.50 -10.07 -42.01
N TYR A 699 5.60 -11.04 -41.98
CA TYR A 699 5.71 -12.19 -41.10
C TYR A 699 5.35 -13.47 -41.86
N ASN A 700 6.31 -14.37 -42.01
CA ASN A 700 6.08 -15.70 -42.54
C ASN A 700 6.50 -16.73 -41.49
N GLY A 701 5.51 -17.32 -40.83
CA GLY A 701 5.77 -18.21 -39.72
C GLY A 701 4.51 -18.74 -39.08
N LYS A 702 4.70 -19.63 -38.12
CA LYS A 702 3.63 -20.17 -37.30
C LYS A 702 3.33 -19.19 -36.17
N LEU A 703 2.07 -18.84 -35.98
CA LEU A 703 1.60 -18.10 -34.81
C LEU A 703 0.88 -19.06 -33.86
N THR A 704 1.07 -18.87 -32.56
CA THR A 704 0.49 -19.68 -31.50
C THR A 704 -0.14 -18.80 -30.43
N LEU A 705 -1.41 -19.02 -30.12
CA LEU A 705 -2.06 -18.42 -28.95
C LEU A 705 -1.82 -19.28 -27.72
N CYS A 706 -1.42 -18.64 -26.63
CA CYS A 706 -1.35 -19.25 -25.31
C CYS A 706 -1.76 -18.27 -24.23
N LEU A 707 -2.04 -18.79 -23.03
CA LEU A 707 -2.31 -17.96 -21.86
C LEU A 707 -1.08 -17.93 -20.95
N ILE A 708 -0.79 -16.80 -20.32
CA ILE A 708 0.25 -16.67 -19.29
C ILE A 708 -0.42 -16.33 -17.97
N ASP A 709 -0.23 -17.17 -16.95
CA ASP A 709 -0.71 -16.91 -15.60
C ASP A 709 -0.05 -15.66 -15.03
N THR A 710 -0.83 -14.64 -14.71
CA THR A 710 -0.26 -13.34 -14.29
C THR A 710 0.46 -13.41 -12.93
N LYS A 711 0.18 -14.43 -12.11
CA LYS A 711 0.80 -14.59 -10.79
C LYS A 711 1.99 -15.56 -10.78
N THR A 712 2.02 -16.58 -11.65
CA THR A 712 3.16 -17.53 -11.70
C THR A 712 4.05 -17.36 -12.94
N GLN A 713 3.63 -16.54 -13.90
CA GLN A 713 4.25 -16.41 -15.23
C GLN A 713 4.25 -17.71 -16.05
N ARG A 714 3.43 -18.70 -15.65
CA ARG A 714 3.33 -19.99 -16.33
C ARG A 714 2.59 -19.88 -17.66
N ARG A 715 3.18 -20.43 -18.74
CA ARG A 715 2.56 -20.56 -20.06
C ARG A 715 1.61 -21.76 -20.10
N ILE A 716 0.37 -21.53 -20.52
CA ILE A 716 -0.69 -22.52 -20.65
C ILE A 716 -1.00 -22.70 -22.14
N SER A 717 -0.78 -23.92 -22.62
CA SER A 717 -1.08 -24.31 -23.99
C SER A 717 -2.60 -24.43 -24.19
N LEU A 718 -3.09 -23.91 -25.32
CA LEU A 718 -4.51 -23.96 -25.70
C LEU A 718 -4.81 -25.05 -26.75
N GLY A 719 -3.91 -26.05 -26.84
CA GLY A 719 -4.02 -27.16 -27.79
C GLY A 719 -3.60 -26.80 -29.23
N SER A 720 -3.73 -27.77 -30.14
CA SER A 720 -3.24 -27.66 -31.52
C SER A 720 -4.01 -26.64 -32.36
N SER A 721 -5.29 -26.41 -32.07
CA SER A 721 -6.13 -25.44 -32.77
C SER A 721 -5.76 -23.99 -32.46
N ALA A 722 -4.94 -23.76 -31.44
CA ALA A 722 -4.36 -22.46 -31.13
C ALA A 722 -3.07 -22.20 -31.88
N GLN A 723 -2.81 -22.91 -32.98
CA GLN A 723 -1.62 -22.75 -33.80
C GLN A 723 -1.98 -22.70 -35.28
N LYS A 724 -1.48 -21.72 -36.02
CA LYS A 724 -1.76 -21.56 -37.45
C LYS A 724 -0.56 -20.95 -38.19
N GLN A 725 -0.31 -21.43 -39.42
CA GLN A 725 0.70 -20.86 -40.30
C GLN A 725 0.16 -19.59 -40.95
N TYR A 726 0.98 -18.55 -40.95
CA TYR A 726 0.64 -17.23 -41.48
C TYR A 726 1.71 -16.75 -42.44
N ASN A 727 1.26 -16.07 -43.50
CA ASN A 727 2.10 -15.26 -44.39
C ASN A 727 1.42 -13.89 -44.50
N LEU A 728 1.92 -12.92 -43.74
CA LEU A 728 1.33 -11.61 -43.53
C LEU A 728 2.26 -10.53 -44.09
N SER A 729 1.66 -9.54 -44.74
CA SER A 729 2.33 -8.35 -45.25
C SER A 729 1.68 -7.09 -44.67
N GLY A 730 2.51 -6.14 -44.25
CA GLY A 730 2.09 -4.84 -43.75
C GLY A 730 1.29 -4.03 -44.77
N GLY A 731 0.41 -3.15 -44.26
CA GLY A 731 -0.43 -2.28 -45.08
C GLY A 731 -1.76 -2.90 -45.56
N GLY A 732 -2.08 -4.12 -45.12
CA GLY A 732 -3.37 -4.79 -45.37
C GLY A 732 -4.42 -4.60 -44.25
N ASP A 733 -5.59 -5.20 -44.46
CA ASP A 733 -6.71 -5.22 -43.49
C ASP A 733 -6.40 -6.07 -42.23
N ASP A 734 -7.23 -5.91 -41.19
CA ASP A 734 -7.16 -6.69 -39.95
C ASP A 734 -7.29 -8.20 -40.20
N GLU A 735 -6.36 -9.00 -39.66
CA GLU A 735 -6.44 -10.47 -39.68
C GLU A 735 -6.96 -11.00 -38.34
N ILE A 736 -7.79 -12.05 -38.37
CA ILE A 736 -8.37 -12.63 -37.16
C ILE A 736 -7.83 -14.05 -36.95
N PHE A 737 -7.22 -14.28 -35.79
CA PHE A 737 -6.81 -15.60 -35.33
C PHE A 737 -7.65 -16.03 -34.13
N VAL A 738 -8.49 -17.05 -34.29
CA VAL A 738 -9.32 -17.63 -33.22
C VAL A 738 -8.98 -19.11 -33.05
N THR A 739 -8.91 -19.58 -31.80
CA THR A 739 -8.74 -21.00 -31.48
C THR A 739 -9.95 -21.84 -31.95
N GLY A 740 -9.78 -23.16 -32.00
CA GLY A 740 -10.91 -24.07 -31.97
C GLY A 740 -11.64 -24.05 -30.60
N TRP A 741 -12.64 -24.90 -30.45
CA TRP A 741 -13.38 -25.02 -29.18
C TRP A 741 -12.49 -25.51 -28.04
N LEU A 742 -12.40 -24.69 -26.99
CA LEU A 742 -11.65 -24.96 -25.77
C LEU A 742 -12.57 -25.51 -24.69
N ARG A 743 -12.09 -26.49 -23.92
CA ARG A 743 -12.81 -27.14 -22.83
C ARG A 743 -11.97 -27.10 -21.57
N ASN A 744 -12.59 -26.75 -20.45
CA ASN A 744 -11.97 -26.66 -19.12
C ASN A 744 -11.43 -28.00 -18.58
N LYS A 745 -11.57 -29.09 -19.32
CA LYS A 745 -10.98 -30.39 -18.98
C LYS A 745 -9.65 -30.63 -19.67
N ASP A 746 -9.58 -30.45 -20.98
CA ASP A 746 -8.46 -30.97 -21.79
C ASP A 746 -7.66 -29.88 -22.51
N SER A 747 -8.32 -28.84 -23.02
CA SER A 747 -7.68 -27.80 -23.86
C SER A 747 -7.62 -26.41 -23.21
N LEU A 748 -8.11 -26.28 -21.98
CA LEU A 748 -8.06 -25.06 -21.17
C LEU A 748 -7.81 -25.37 -19.68
N PRO A 749 -6.59 -25.81 -19.30
CA PRO A 749 -6.25 -26.15 -17.92
C PRO A 749 -5.93 -24.89 -17.10
N VAL A 750 -6.97 -24.10 -16.81
CA VAL A 750 -6.89 -22.82 -16.09
C VAL A 750 -7.38 -22.97 -14.65
N ILE A 751 -6.82 -22.21 -13.72
CA ILE A 751 -7.14 -22.25 -12.30
C ILE A 751 -8.39 -21.41 -12.02
N ASN A 752 -9.21 -21.88 -11.08
CA ASN A 752 -10.39 -21.18 -10.63
C ASN A 752 -10.03 -19.82 -9.99
N ASN A 753 -10.78 -18.78 -10.30
CA ASN A 753 -10.57 -17.40 -9.82
C ASN A 753 -9.17 -16.85 -10.15
N ARG A 754 -8.65 -17.19 -11.33
CA ARG A 754 -7.32 -16.79 -11.78
C ARG A 754 -7.38 -15.96 -13.06
N THR A 755 -6.51 -14.96 -13.14
CA THR A 755 -6.32 -14.11 -14.32
C THR A 755 -5.11 -14.56 -15.13
N TYR A 756 -5.27 -14.51 -16.45
CA TYR A 756 -4.28 -14.87 -17.43
C TYR A 756 -4.14 -13.74 -18.46
N ARG A 757 -2.93 -13.53 -18.97
CA ARG A 757 -2.69 -12.69 -20.15
C ARG A 757 -2.69 -13.57 -21.40
N LEU A 758 -3.36 -13.12 -22.47
CA LEU A 758 -3.23 -13.72 -23.79
C LEU A 758 -1.89 -13.31 -24.39
N ALA A 759 -1.13 -14.30 -24.88
CA ALA A 759 0.12 -14.12 -25.58
C ALA A 759 0.00 -14.65 -27.01
N LEU A 760 0.61 -13.92 -27.94
CA LEU A 760 0.71 -14.31 -29.35
C LEU A 760 2.17 -14.68 -29.62
N MET A 761 2.46 -15.97 -29.62
CA MET A 761 3.81 -16.48 -29.78
C MET A 761 4.11 -16.72 -31.25
N GLY A 762 5.32 -16.36 -31.68
CA GLY A 762 5.82 -16.67 -33.01
C GLY A 762 7.34 -16.65 -33.05
N VAL A 763 7.93 -16.98 -34.19
CA VAL A 763 9.39 -17.03 -34.35
C VAL A 763 9.86 -15.84 -35.16
N VAL A 764 10.78 -15.05 -34.58
CA VAL A 764 11.42 -13.91 -35.25
C VAL A 764 12.93 -14.11 -35.12
N ASP A 765 13.65 -14.05 -36.25
CA ASP A 765 15.09 -14.30 -36.32
C ASP A 765 15.55 -15.61 -35.64
N GLY A 766 14.74 -16.66 -35.78
CA GLY A 766 15.03 -17.99 -35.23
C GLY A 766 14.75 -18.15 -33.73
N MET A 767 14.24 -17.12 -33.04
CA MET A 767 13.86 -17.19 -31.63
C MET A 767 12.34 -17.15 -31.45
N GLU A 768 11.79 -18.01 -30.58
CA GLU A 768 10.38 -17.91 -30.17
C GLU A 768 10.21 -16.69 -29.26
N CYS A 769 9.32 -15.77 -29.66
CA CYS A 769 9.05 -14.51 -28.99
C CYS A 769 7.55 -14.39 -28.71
N ASP A 770 7.21 -13.70 -27.63
CA ASP A 770 5.88 -13.14 -27.47
C ASP A 770 5.77 -11.86 -28.29
N LEU A 771 4.91 -11.87 -29.30
CA LEU A 771 4.71 -10.77 -30.25
C LEU A 771 3.70 -9.74 -29.73
N TRP A 772 3.12 -9.97 -28.54
CA TRP A 772 2.25 -9.00 -27.86
C TRP A 772 3.07 -7.89 -27.20
N ASN A 773 3.49 -6.92 -28.02
CA ASN A 773 4.34 -5.81 -27.61
C ASN A 773 3.60 -4.72 -26.80
N GLU A 774 4.35 -3.78 -26.23
CA GLU A 774 3.83 -2.72 -25.34
C GLU A 774 2.99 -1.65 -26.03
N ASN A 775 3.10 -1.54 -27.36
CA ASN A 775 2.27 -0.62 -28.14
C ASN A 775 0.84 -1.13 -28.28
N CYS A 776 0.62 -2.42 -27.99
CA CYS A 776 -0.71 -3.03 -27.90
C CYS A 776 -1.12 -3.18 -26.44
N ALA A 777 -2.31 -2.72 -26.08
CA ALA A 777 -2.85 -2.96 -24.74
C ALA A 777 -2.87 -4.47 -24.43
N PRO A 778 -2.41 -4.91 -23.25
CA PRO A 778 -2.46 -6.33 -22.90
C PRO A 778 -3.91 -6.79 -22.85
N PHE A 779 -4.16 -8.01 -23.33
CA PHE A 779 -5.46 -8.65 -23.19
C PHE A 779 -5.41 -9.68 -22.06
N GLU A 780 -6.21 -9.43 -21.02
CA GLU A 780 -6.35 -10.35 -19.91
C GLU A 780 -7.68 -11.10 -20.00
N VAL A 781 -7.69 -12.33 -19.51
CA VAL A 781 -8.86 -13.21 -19.40
C VAL A 781 -8.83 -13.89 -18.04
N SER A 782 -9.96 -13.91 -17.33
CA SER A 782 -10.08 -14.60 -16.03
C SER A 782 -11.23 -15.58 -16.03
N PHE A 783 -11.06 -16.67 -15.28
CA PHE A 783 -11.99 -17.80 -15.29
C PHE A 783 -12.56 -18.08 -13.90
N THR A 784 -13.85 -18.40 -13.86
CA THR A 784 -14.55 -18.85 -12.64
C THR A 784 -15.20 -20.21 -12.89
N ASN A 785 -15.41 -20.96 -11.82
CA ASN A 785 -15.93 -22.33 -11.85
C ASN A 785 -15.10 -23.28 -12.72
N SER A 786 -13.77 -23.09 -12.73
CA SER A 786 -12.85 -24.08 -13.28
C SER A 786 -12.86 -25.34 -12.40
N ILE A 787 -12.72 -26.52 -13.02
CA ILE A 787 -12.51 -27.79 -12.32
C ILE A 787 -11.12 -27.88 -11.66
N TYR A 788 -10.21 -26.98 -11.99
CA TYR A 788 -8.85 -26.94 -11.47
C TYR A 788 -8.68 -25.83 -10.41
N ASN A 789 -8.20 -26.20 -9.22
CA ASN A 789 -7.70 -25.26 -8.22
C ASN A 789 -6.16 -25.21 -8.16
N ASN A 790 -5.50 -26.22 -8.73
CA ASN A 790 -4.06 -26.32 -8.99
C ASN A 790 -3.85 -26.87 -10.42
N TYR A 791 -2.66 -26.74 -10.99
CA TYR A 791 -2.42 -27.19 -12.37
C TYR A 791 -2.45 -28.73 -12.45
N PRO A 792 -3.02 -29.32 -13.51
CA PRO A 792 -3.20 -30.77 -13.61
C PRO A 792 -1.90 -31.59 -13.66
N ASP A 793 -0.76 -30.96 -13.91
CA ASP A 793 0.58 -31.55 -13.94
C ASP A 793 1.43 -31.20 -12.71
N GLU A 794 0.89 -30.44 -11.75
CA GLU A 794 1.47 -30.36 -10.42
C GLU A 794 1.12 -31.66 -9.67
N THR A 795 2.09 -32.55 -9.53
CA THR A 795 1.96 -33.75 -8.68
C THR A 795 1.55 -33.32 -7.29
N THR A 796 0.32 -33.68 -6.93
CA THR A 796 -0.16 -33.48 -5.57
C THR A 796 0.33 -34.64 -4.71
N HIS A 797 0.47 -34.43 -3.39
CA HIS A 797 0.73 -35.52 -2.44
C HIS A 797 -0.34 -36.64 -2.50
N ILE A 798 -1.49 -36.37 -3.12
CA ILE A 798 -2.58 -37.32 -3.38
C ILE A 798 -2.18 -38.32 -4.49
N ASP A 799 -1.49 -37.88 -5.54
CA ASP A 799 -1.09 -38.74 -6.66
C ASP A 799 0.00 -39.75 -6.24
N THR A 800 0.91 -39.33 -5.36
CA THR A 800 1.92 -40.21 -4.75
C THR A 800 1.32 -41.24 -3.79
N THR A 801 0.30 -40.85 -2.99
CA THR A 801 -0.39 -41.80 -2.09
C THR A 801 -1.35 -42.75 -2.84
N GLN A 802 -1.98 -42.30 -3.93
CA GLN A 802 -2.87 -43.16 -4.72
C GLN A 802 -2.08 -44.25 -5.50
N GLY A 803 -0.83 -43.97 -5.86
CA GLY A 803 0.09 -44.95 -6.46
C GLY A 803 0.68 -45.97 -5.49
N SER A 804 0.79 -45.65 -4.19
CA SER A 804 1.36 -46.55 -3.16
C SER A 804 0.31 -47.36 -2.38
N LEU A 805 -0.98 -46.96 -2.41
CA LEU A 805 -2.06 -47.62 -1.68
C LEU A 805 -2.71 -48.77 -2.47
N ARG A 806 -2.57 -49.98 -1.94
CA ARG A 806 -3.19 -51.21 -2.45
C ARG A 806 -4.32 -51.67 -1.51
N MET A 807 -5.56 -51.59 -2.00
CA MET A 807 -6.76 -52.09 -1.30
C MET A 807 -7.31 -53.30 -2.04
N MET A 808 -7.41 -54.44 -1.34
CA MET A 808 -7.89 -55.72 -1.87
C MET A 808 -8.89 -56.38 -0.92
N ARG A 809 -9.77 -57.20 -1.48
CA ARG A 809 -10.67 -58.06 -0.71
C ARG A 809 -10.21 -59.52 -0.85
N SER A 810 -10.08 -60.20 0.27
CA SER A 810 -9.68 -61.61 0.39
C SER A 810 -10.74 -62.36 1.19
N GLY A 811 -11.82 -62.80 0.52
CA GLY A 811 -12.95 -63.47 1.19
C GLY A 811 -13.71 -62.53 2.14
N ASN A 812 -13.64 -62.84 3.44
CA ASN A 812 -14.24 -62.04 4.53
C ASN A 812 -13.27 -60.99 5.10
N TRP A 813 -12.23 -60.63 4.36
CA TRP A 813 -11.21 -59.69 4.81
C TRP A 813 -10.97 -58.58 3.79
N ILE A 814 -10.71 -57.38 4.30
CA ILE A 814 -10.24 -56.22 3.54
C ILE A 814 -8.79 -55.97 3.94
N ASP A 815 -7.90 -56.07 2.97
CA ASP A 815 -6.47 -55.83 3.10
C ASP A 815 -6.14 -54.46 2.50
N VAL A 816 -5.61 -53.56 3.31
CA VAL A 816 -5.14 -52.24 2.89
C VAL A 816 -3.65 -52.13 3.20
N GLN A 817 -2.85 -51.94 2.17
CA GLN A 817 -1.41 -51.75 2.26
C GLN A 817 -1.05 -50.40 1.67
N GLY A 818 -0.20 -49.63 2.35
CA GLY A 818 0.24 -48.32 1.90
C GLY A 818 1.06 -47.61 2.97
N GLU A 819 1.74 -46.54 2.58
CA GLU A 819 2.47 -45.67 3.50
C GLU A 819 1.54 -44.58 4.05
N ASP A 820 1.90 -44.01 5.21
CA ASP A 820 1.23 -42.85 5.83
C ASP A 820 -0.27 -42.98 6.08
N MET A 821 -0.76 -44.19 6.36
CA MET A 821 -2.15 -44.40 6.75
C MET A 821 -2.43 -43.85 8.15
N ALA A 822 -3.51 -43.07 8.30
CA ALA A 822 -4.00 -42.60 9.60
C ALA A 822 -5.22 -43.42 10.05
N HIS A 823 -6.22 -43.58 9.18
CA HIS A 823 -7.42 -44.36 9.47
C HIS A 823 -7.88 -45.16 8.26
N VAL A 824 -8.24 -46.43 8.47
CA VAL A 824 -8.89 -47.29 7.47
C VAL A 824 -10.29 -47.62 7.96
N GLN A 825 -11.30 -47.31 7.16
CA GLN A 825 -12.71 -47.54 7.48
C GLN A 825 -13.38 -48.31 6.34
N VAL A 826 -14.26 -49.24 6.66
CA VAL A 826 -15.03 -50.02 5.70
C VAL A 826 -16.50 -49.77 5.95
N PHE A 827 -17.22 -49.35 4.91
CA PHE A 827 -18.64 -49.02 4.95
C PHE A 827 -19.45 -49.98 4.07
N ALA A 828 -20.69 -50.24 4.45
CA ALA A 828 -21.71 -50.81 3.58
C ALA A 828 -22.15 -49.76 2.54
N LEU A 829 -22.77 -50.20 1.45
CA LEU A 829 -23.26 -49.28 0.40
C LEU A 829 -24.33 -48.30 0.88
N ASN A 830 -25.04 -48.61 1.97
CA ASN A 830 -26.00 -47.70 2.60
C ASN A 830 -25.35 -46.67 3.56
N GLY A 831 -24.01 -46.64 3.63
CA GLY A 831 -23.26 -45.71 4.47
C GLY A 831 -22.99 -46.19 5.90
N THR A 832 -23.44 -47.39 6.29
CA THR A 832 -23.19 -47.96 7.63
C THR A 832 -21.72 -48.36 7.78
N LEU A 833 -21.06 -47.95 8.87
CA LEU A 833 -19.69 -48.37 9.17
C LEU A 833 -19.67 -49.85 9.61
N ILE A 834 -18.90 -50.69 8.91
CA ILE A 834 -18.76 -52.13 9.14
C ILE A 834 -17.54 -52.43 10.02
N ALA A 835 -16.40 -51.82 9.71
CA ALA A 835 -15.14 -52.02 10.41
C ALA A 835 -14.26 -50.78 10.31
N ALA A 836 -13.41 -50.53 11.31
CA ALA A 836 -12.44 -49.43 11.29
C ALA A 836 -11.17 -49.81 12.04
N SER A 837 -10.05 -49.20 11.68
CA SER A 837 -8.78 -49.29 12.39
C SER A 837 -8.01 -47.99 12.28
N ASP A 838 -7.40 -47.58 13.39
CA ASP A 838 -6.39 -46.53 13.42
C ASP A 838 -5.07 -47.14 12.97
N ALA A 839 -4.52 -46.57 11.90
CA ALA A 839 -3.43 -47.16 11.12
C ALA A 839 -2.11 -46.39 11.24
N HIS A 840 -2.02 -45.45 12.19
CA HIS A 840 -0.84 -44.62 12.42
C HIS A 840 0.44 -45.47 12.55
N GLY A 841 1.37 -45.32 11.60
CA GLY A 841 2.65 -46.06 11.56
C GLY A 841 2.55 -47.51 11.08
N GLN A 842 1.37 -47.98 10.68
CA GLN A 842 1.17 -49.32 10.12
C GLN A 842 1.24 -49.28 8.60
N HIS A 843 1.99 -50.21 8.01
CA HIS A 843 2.11 -50.35 6.55
C HIS A 843 1.05 -51.27 5.96
N THR A 844 0.32 -52.02 6.80
CA THR A 844 -0.72 -52.96 6.39
C THR A 844 -1.79 -53.06 7.47
N VAL A 845 -3.05 -52.98 7.05
CA VAL A 845 -4.24 -53.11 7.89
C VAL A 845 -5.16 -54.16 7.28
N ARG A 846 -5.60 -55.12 8.10
CA ARG A 846 -6.53 -56.19 7.70
C ARG A 846 -7.79 -56.13 8.57
N LEU A 847 -8.95 -55.97 7.93
CA LEU A 847 -10.25 -55.83 8.62
C LEU A 847 -11.23 -56.93 8.20
N HIS A 848 -11.90 -57.57 9.17
CA HIS A 848 -12.91 -58.59 8.90
C HIS A 848 -14.24 -57.95 8.44
N VAL A 849 -14.89 -58.53 7.43
CA VAL A 849 -16.16 -58.08 6.85
C VAL A 849 -17.09 -59.28 6.59
N PRO A 850 -18.42 -59.13 6.67
CA PRO A 850 -19.36 -60.23 6.43
C PRO A 850 -19.27 -60.84 5.03
N ALA A 851 -19.55 -62.14 4.94
CA ALA A 851 -19.58 -62.89 3.68
C ALA A 851 -20.74 -62.38 2.79
N ALA A 852 -20.42 -62.01 1.55
CA ALA A 852 -21.33 -61.62 0.46
C ALA A 852 -21.83 -60.15 0.37
N GLN A 853 -21.09 -59.15 0.88
CA GLN A 853 -21.44 -57.73 0.66
C GLN A 853 -20.38 -56.96 -0.13
N VAL A 854 -20.81 -56.13 -1.08
CA VAL A 854 -19.98 -55.07 -1.68
C VAL A 854 -19.77 -53.96 -0.65
N VAL A 855 -18.51 -53.55 -0.45
CA VAL A 855 -18.14 -52.57 0.57
C VAL A 855 -17.40 -51.37 -0.03
N VAL A 856 -17.41 -50.26 0.70
CA VAL A 856 -16.66 -49.03 0.39
C VAL A 856 -15.57 -48.86 1.42
N VAL A 857 -14.32 -48.98 1.00
CA VAL A 857 -13.15 -48.76 1.85
C VAL A 857 -12.74 -47.31 1.74
N ARG A 858 -12.60 -46.61 2.87
CA ARG A 858 -12.10 -45.24 2.99
C ARG A 858 -10.80 -45.25 3.77
N VAL A 859 -9.75 -44.68 3.20
CA VAL A 859 -8.44 -44.52 3.86
C VAL A 859 -8.15 -43.03 4.00
N LYS A 860 -7.94 -42.57 5.23
CA LYS A 860 -7.44 -41.23 5.53
C LYS A 860 -5.94 -41.33 5.82
N THR A 861 -5.14 -40.45 5.22
CA THR A 861 -3.68 -40.42 5.42
C THR A 861 -3.29 -39.46 6.54
N LEU A 862 -2.06 -39.59 7.07
CA LEU A 862 -1.47 -38.70 8.08
C LEU A 862 -1.45 -37.23 7.62
N HIS A 863 -1.43 -37.01 6.30
CA HIS A 863 -1.39 -35.69 5.67
C HIS A 863 -2.78 -35.13 5.32
N GLY A 864 -3.86 -35.76 5.77
CA GLY A 864 -5.22 -35.26 5.63
C GLY A 864 -5.93 -35.61 4.31
N SER A 865 -5.28 -36.32 3.39
CA SER A 865 -5.90 -36.83 2.17
C SER A 865 -6.87 -37.98 2.48
N THR A 866 -7.97 -38.09 1.72
CA THR A 866 -8.95 -39.18 1.87
C THR A 866 -9.15 -39.90 0.54
N LEU A 867 -8.91 -41.20 0.53
CA LEU A 867 -9.06 -42.09 -0.62
C LEU A 867 -10.21 -43.06 -0.38
N THR A 868 -11.02 -43.34 -1.41
CA THR A 868 -12.17 -44.24 -1.29
C THR A 868 -12.21 -45.23 -2.45
N LYS A 869 -12.37 -46.52 -2.17
CA LYS A 869 -12.48 -47.58 -3.19
C LYS A 869 -13.62 -48.54 -2.87
N LYS A 870 -14.43 -48.83 -3.88
CA LYS A 870 -15.48 -49.86 -3.82
C LYS A 870 -14.87 -51.23 -4.12
N LEU A 871 -15.02 -52.20 -3.22
CA LEU A 871 -14.52 -53.57 -3.36
C LEU A 871 -15.69 -54.54 -3.35
N ARG A 872 -15.69 -55.48 -4.29
CA ARG A 872 -16.67 -56.56 -4.37
C ARG A 872 -16.15 -57.80 -3.67
#